data_AF-A0A7C7IH60-F1
#
_entry.id   AF-A0A7C7IH60-F1
#
_cell.length_a   1.000
_cell.length_b   1.000
_cell.length_c   1.000
_cell.angle_alpha   90.00
_cell.angle_beta   90.00
_cell.angle_gamma   90.00
#
_symmetry.space_group_name_H-M   'P 1'
#
loop_
_entity.id
_entity.type
_entity.pdbx_description
1 polymer ?
#
loop_
_entity_poly.entity_id
_entity_poly.type
_entity_poly.pdbx_seq_one_letter_code
_entity_poly.pdbx_strand_id
1 'polypeptide(L)'
;MARKRRVKKSGPGGPPSGPASGPPSSKSGPPSRGPPSGSSRGPPKSSRGPPSGGSRGPPSGPSSGPPMSGGPPSMPAMGPPASTVPIDPEEEVFSADEDSVEEIERHDGEESDEIDDEEENLDSDDEDSEEDSADSIEMDDALAMVSSTTPSGPPAGPPSGPSGGPPSGPSGPPQALDMAAAFGAFGMSALNDDSSSTEEEESADEPEPETEPETEPEEEEPESSGPTVEHIQADPRDEVEIEVVEIGELSPLRKPLRNAAPPPAEPVLETPVLEAASEMGESKLVGHIVPHTHWDRAWYLPFQQFRYKLVEIVDDLLDLMEKNPESFPTFELDGQTVVIEDYLEVRPENRERLTSLVESGRLSIGPWYVLPDEYIVGGEGLVRNLIAGNRVASAYGGCSNVGYVPDPFGHVGQLPAILQGCGLDTFIFTRGAGPWVAEEAKGIFYWQAADSETEVLAIKQIPDYPNLMAWGFEDRQLDSKNSPNINIDTAMAKMERLLDMAKKTYNWRPEDMLFGQGSDHTAPQTTLPKLITAANDHFGKKIQFKHSSFSQFTSDIKSWIGRKKIHRYQGELHDGWDRNILSGVFSARLYLKRLNDKTMRTLTDRVEPLSAAARAYGGRDRQERLNLAWREVLRAHPHDDVCGCSVDAVHDDNEVMFKHATEISTMLVDDATNDLISAFNLHHVDRDAVPILLHNPLPIAWSGTLPVDMALPAYRCYLEAGTQLKVELSKPADGCIIQTMAALTEPQFGLHVHADRAINVELPRVQGAVLVHNLPPGIHVAHILPGHGPQNLPAKPVKTGGRQGRTDWMENGLVRVQFGRDGRFDVIDSGTKRTYTGLGRLESSEDAGDSYDWSAGGHPVEVGTGRGSKMEKRAKAVDRRICDLDDSDKRSTSVTLMMENEWLTTVLVQVHWSLPTSFDDATQKRTAEEDWVTVEHYVTLRTGSRLVEIETMINNTCEDHRLRVCLPTGLTPKKVWSGGVYDVLSRLTSIPHESDWEQPSVPTQHFSQFVSMQDRLGGLAAIVPGSNEYEVAKTDGKDGLDLRITMLRATGWLSRDGFASRRNRAGPCYPAPGAQCQGQSWMRWGILPYEGMWAQAGVHEAAEKFAANATLLPAHGKPQLNGFFDDPLSKGIRGRSAAPVRFVGEGPRPLLSACKPAEDGDGTVVRIHNPTKHEWTGRIETDLPLFECNECDMLEIIGKAVDITDQGWDVSIGSKKIVTFRFK
;
A
#
# COMPACT_ATOMS: atom_id res chain seq x y z
N MET A 1 1.63 -63.44 -26.27
CA MET A 1 0.41 -64.18 -25.81
C MET A 1 -0.72 -63.16 -25.47
N ALA A 2 -2.02 -63.33 -25.79
CA ALA A 2 -3.07 -64.16 -25.14
C ALA A 2 -3.18 -63.93 -23.60
N ARG A 3 -4.34 -63.68 -22.95
CA ARG A 3 -5.82 -63.68 -23.20
C ARG A 3 -6.49 -62.92 -22.01
N LYS A 4 -7.74 -62.41 -21.93
CA LYS A 4 -9.04 -62.38 -22.67
C LYS A 4 -9.79 -61.08 -22.19
N ARG A 5 -10.53 -60.30 -22.99
CA ARG A 5 -11.91 -60.50 -23.55
C ARG A 5 -12.99 -60.72 -22.47
N ARG A 6 -14.24 -60.22 -22.54
CA ARG A 6 -15.06 -59.41 -23.51
C ARG A 6 -16.34 -58.91 -22.73
N VAL A 7 -17.04 -57.77 -22.91
CA VAL A 7 -17.57 -56.96 -24.05
C VAL A 7 -19.09 -57.15 -24.34
N LYS A 8 -19.84 -56.03 -24.31
CA LYS A 8 -21.11 -55.65 -25.02
C LYS A 8 -22.51 -56.20 -24.62
N LYS A 9 -23.42 -55.22 -24.40
CA LYS A 9 -24.81 -55.04 -24.94
C LYS A 9 -25.90 -56.05 -24.47
N SER A 10 -27.22 -55.78 -24.56
CA SER A 10 -28.01 -54.82 -25.37
C SER A 10 -29.26 -54.26 -24.62
N GLY A 11 -29.93 -53.24 -25.18
CA GLY A 11 -31.26 -52.73 -24.75
C GLY A 11 -32.43 -53.56 -25.33
N PRO A 12 -33.54 -52.99 -25.88
CA PRO A 12 -33.81 -51.56 -26.22
C PRO A 12 -35.26 -51.00 -26.01
N GLY A 13 -35.46 -49.68 -26.23
CA GLY A 13 -36.75 -49.03 -26.59
C GLY A 13 -37.78 -48.78 -25.45
N GLY A 14 -38.76 -47.86 -25.55
CA GLY A 14 -39.06 -46.84 -26.59
C GLY A 14 -40.27 -45.92 -26.19
N PRO A 15 -40.49 -44.76 -26.85
CA PRO A 15 -41.54 -43.73 -26.54
C PRO A 15 -42.85 -43.95 -27.39
N PRO A 16 -43.83 -43.00 -27.63
CA PRO A 16 -43.96 -41.55 -27.29
C PRO A 16 -45.38 -40.93 -26.98
N SER A 17 -45.39 -39.61 -26.71
CA SER A 17 -46.33 -38.50 -27.14
C SER A 17 -47.84 -38.38 -26.76
N GLY A 18 -48.18 -37.25 -26.10
CA GLY A 18 -49.36 -36.36 -26.34
C GLY A 18 -50.76 -36.71 -25.74
N PRO A 19 -51.82 -35.85 -25.84
CA PRO A 19 -51.87 -34.45 -26.37
C PRO A 19 -52.81 -33.40 -25.64
N ALA A 20 -52.63 -32.11 -25.99
CA ALA A 20 -53.62 -31.01 -26.23
C ALA A 20 -54.85 -30.63 -25.31
N SER A 21 -54.73 -29.45 -24.66
CA SER A 21 -55.66 -28.26 -24.60
C SER A 21 -57.22 -28.32 -24.55
N GLY A 22 -57.85 -27.54 -23.63
CA GLY A 22 -59.26 -27.05 -23.75
C GLY A 22 -59.92 -26.42 -22.48
N PRO A 23 -60.34 -25.12 -22.45
CA PRO A 23 -60.99 -24.40 -21.30
C PRO A 23 -62.52 -24.13 -21.54
N PRO A 24 -63.31 -23.21 -20.89
CA PRO A 24 -63.06 -22.22 -19.80
C PRO A 24 -64.19 -21.97 -18.72
N SER A 25 -63.97 -20.97 -17.83
CA SER A 25 -64.91 -20.01 -17.17
C SER A 25 -66.01 -20.47 -16.15
N SER A 26 -66.88 -19.57 -15.64
CA SER A 26 -66.71 -18.66 -14.46
C SER A 26 -68.05 -18.04 -13.95
N LYS A 27 -68.17 -17.53 -12.69
CA LYS A 27 -69.23 -16.56 -12.24
C LYS A 27 -69.14 -15.99 -10.79
N SER A 28 -69.71 -14.77 -10.60
CA SER A 28 -70.23 -14.14 -9.35
C SER A 28 -69.28 -13.38 -8.37
N GLY A 29 -69.85 -12.55 -7.47
CA GLY A 29 -69.19 -11.40 -6.80
C GLY A 29 -69.68 -11.00 -5.37
N PRO A 30 -69.50 -9.73 -4.91
CA PRO A 30 -69.16 -9.36 -3.51
C PRO A 30 -70.31 -8.81 -2.61
N PRO A 31 -70.06 -8.40 -1.33
CA PRO A 31 -69.89 -6.96 -1.01
C PRO A 31 -69.05 -6.52 0.26
N SER A 32 -68.10 -5.60 0.05
CA SER A 32 -67.72 -4.36 0.82
C SER A 32 -67.92 -4.15 2.36
N ARG A 33 -66.90 -3.57 3.06
CA ARG A 33 -66.81 -2.16 3.57
C ARG A 33 -65.67 -1.90 4.62
N GLY A 34 -65.04 -0.70 4.57
CA GLY A 34 -64.21 -0.07 5.65
C GLY A 34 -64.96 1.11 6.31
N PRO A 35 -64.34 2.20 6.87
CA PRO A 35 -62.93 2.65 6.99
C PRO A 35 -62.57 2.98 8.49
N PRO A 36 -61.70 3.93 8.97
CA PRO A 36 -60.80 4.91 8.31
C PRO A 36 -59.36 5.07 8.91
N SER A 37 -58.65 6.08 8.37
CA SER A 37 -57.28 6.56 8.66
C SER A 37 -57.08 7.41 9.93
N GLY A 38 -55.82 7.55 10.38
CA GLY A 38 -55.35 8.58 11.33
C GLY A 38 -53.87 8.93 11.09
N SER A 39 -53.43 10.15 11.41
CA SER A 39 -52.13 10.70 10.95
C SER A 39 -51.39 11.59 11.97
N SER A 40 -50.08 11.73 11.73
CA SER A 40 -49.23 12.92 12.02
C SER A 40 -48.71 13.19 13.46
N ARG A 41 -47.46 13.70 13.49
CA ARG A 41 -46.81 14.63 14.45
C ARG A 41 -46.63 14.22 15.94
N GLY A 42 -45.38 14.33 16.42
CA GLY A 42 -45.03 14.58 17.85
C GLY A 42 -44.92 16.09 18.15
N PRO A 43 -44.12 16.58 19.15
CA PRO A 43 -43.36 15.93 20.23
C PRO A 43 -44.04 16.16 21.62
N PRO A 44 -43.39 16.11 22.82
CA PRO A 44 -42.49 17.19 23.33
C PRO A 44 -41.37 16.72 24.33
N LYS A 45 -40.80 17.65 25.13
CA LYS A 45 -39.59 17.49 25.97
C LYS A 45 -39.85 17.24 27.49
N SER A 46 -38.79 16.77 28.16
CA SER A 46 -38.24 17.20 29.48
C SER A 46 -38.87 16.85 30.85
N SER A 47 -38.16 15.97 31.59
CA SER A 47 -37.45 16.25 32.88
C SER A 47 -38.03 15.91 34.28
N ARG A 48 -37.07 15.62 35.20
CA ARG A 48 -37.06 15.62 36.69
C ARG A 48 -37.23 14.28 37.46
N GLY A 49 -36.25 13.99 38.35
CA GLY A 49 -36.28 13.02 39.47
C GLY A 49 -36.39 13.73 40.83
N PRO A 50 -35.72 13.32 41.96
CA PRO A 50 -34.82 12.18 42.22
C PRO A 50 -35.56 11.03 42.97
N PRO A 51 -35.31 10.52 44.23
CA PRO A 51 -34.43 10.89 45.38
C PRO A 51 -33.27 9.87 45.67
N SER A 52 -32.79 9.74 46.92
CA SER A 52 -31.62 8.91 47.31
C SER A 52 -31.56 8.44 48.79
N GLY A 53 -30.69 7.44 49.11
CA GLY A 53 -29.97 7.31 50.41
C GLY A 53 -30.21 6.07 51.33
N GLY A 54 -29.16 5.53 52.00
CA GLY A 54 -29.36 5.00 53.38
C GLY A 54 -28.65 3.77 54.05
N SER A 55 -27.33 3.51 53.89
CA SER A 55 -26.40 3.00 54.95
C SER A 55 -26.48 1.63 55.73
N ARG A 56 -25.29 0.95 55.83
CA ARG A 56 -24.62 0.25 56.98
C ARG A 56 -25.16 -1.08 57.62
N GLY A 57 -24.23 -2.04 57.89
CA GLY A 57 -24.37 -3.30 58.70
C GLY A 57 -23.59 -3.25 60.04
N PRO A 58 -22.96 -4.31 60.62
CA PRO A 58 -22.78 -5.75 60.29
C PRO A 58 -23.29 -6.67 61.48
N PRO A 59 -22.61 -7.66 62.16
CA PRO A 59 -21.53 -8.66 61.86
C PRO A 59 -21.69 -10.13 62.43
N SER A 60 -20.77 -11.04 62.04
CA SER A 60 -20.27 -12.26 62.77
C SER A 60 -21.16 -13.53 62.99
N GLY A 61 -20.53 -14.71 63.19
CA GLY A 61 -21.16 -16.03 63.42
C GLY A 61 -20.52 -16.85 64.56
N PRO A 62 -20.85 -18.16 64.74
CA PRO A 62 -19.81 -19.16 65.10
C PRO A 62 -20.06 -20.62 64.57
N SER A 63 -19.29 -21.61 65.07
CA SER A 63 -19.10 -22.98 64.56
C SER A 63 -19.46 -24.13 65.53
N SER A 64 -19.57 -25.39 65.06
CA SER A 64 -19.04 -26.64 65.72
C SER A 64 -19.54 -27.99 65.10
N GLY A 65 -18.73 -29.07 65.19
CA GLY A 65 -19.21 -30.47 65.15
C GLY A 65 -18.56 -31.51 64.19
N PRO A 66 -17.40 -32.15 64.53
CA PRO A 66 -16.77 -33.32 63.85
C PRO A 66 -17.00 -34.66 64.63
N PRO A 67 -16.29 -35.82 64.48
CA PRO A 67 -15.14 -36.23 63.63
C PRO A 67 -15.20 -37.71 63.04
N MET A 68 -14.02 -38.28 62.67
CA MET A 68 -13.61 -39.70 62.45
C MET A 68 -13.57 -40.28 61.02
N SER A 69 -12.46 -40.89 60.54
CA SER A 69 -11.07 -41.11 61.06
C SER A 69 -10.11 -41.43 59.87
N GLY A 70 -8.79 -41.72 59.96
CA GLY A 70 -7.87 -42.03 61.07
C GLY A 70 -6.39 -42.19 60.60
N GLY A 71 -5.56 -42.98 61.31
CA GLY A 71 -4.11 -43.22 61.07
C GLY A 71 -3.47 -43.90 62.31
N PRO A 72 -2.14 -43.82 62.62
CA PRO A 72 -0.91 -43.45 61.88
C PRO A 72 0.08 -44.67 61.89
N PRO A 73 1.37 -44.72 62.38
CA PRO A 73 2.53 -43.78 62.47
C PRO A 73 3.95 -44.35 62.11
N SER A 74 4.98 -43.47 62.21
CA SER A 74 6.40 -43.72 62.64
C SER A 74 7.53 -44.08 61.62
N MET A 75 8.75 -43.60 61.92
CA MET A 75 10.03 -43.75 61.16
C MET A 75 11.17 -44.32 62.06
N PRO A 76 12.35 -44.66 61.50
CA PRO A 76 13.54 -43.80 61.67
C PRO A 76 14.48 -43.72 60.42
N ALA A 77 15.62 -43.02 60.54
CA ALA A 77 16.56 -42.69 59.44
C ALA A 77 17.99 -43.24 59.67
N MET A 78 18.84 -43.22 58.62
CA MET A 78 20.33 -43.24 58.61
C MET A 78 20.87 -42.96 57.18
N GLY A 79 22.14 -42.54 57.04
CA GLY A 79 22.88 -42.32 55.76
C GLY A 79 24.39 -42.63 55.94
N PRO A 80 25.36 -42.06 55.19
CA PRO A 80 25.35 -41.22 53.97
C PRO A 80 25.95 -42.03 52.78
N PRO A 81 27.11 -41.80 52.07
CA PRO A 81 27.93 -40.59 51.75
C PRO A 81 28.53 -40.48 50.30
N ALA A 82 29.16 -39.31 50.04
CA ALA A 82 30.35 -39.08 49.17
C ALA A 82 30.25 -39.09 47.62
N SER A 83 31.37 -38.72 46.96
CA SER A 83 31.45 -38.09 45.63
C SER A 83 32.74 -38.44 44.83
N THR A 84 32.89 -37.79 43.65
CA THR A 84 34.15 -37.40 42.93
C THR A 84 35.01 -38.47 42.20
N VAL A 85 35.13 -38.28 40.86
CA VAL A 85 36.31 -38.24 39.92
C VAL A 85 37.69 -38.81 40.35
N PRO A 86 38.69 -39.13 39.45
CA PRO A 86 38.99 -38.51 38.13
C PRO A 86 39.62 -39.44 37.01
N ILE A 87 40.22 -38.76 36.00
CA ILE A 87 41.38 -39.07 35.11
C ILE A 87 41.12 -39.62 33.68
N ASP A 88 41.75 -38.89 32.75
CA ASP A 88 42.07 -39.08 31.30
C ASP A 88 43.35 -40.00 31.17
N PRO A 89 44.16 -40.08 30.08
CA PRO A 89 44.05 -39.54 28.71
C PRO A 89 44.44 -40.56 27.57
N GLU A 90 44.75 -39.99 26.39
CA GLU A 90 45.71 -40.45 25.35
C GLU A 90 45.23 -41.31 24.16
N GLU A 91 46.06 -41.28 23.11
CA GLU A 91 45.72 -41.42 21.68
C GLU A 91 46.21 -42.76 21.06
N GLU A 92 45.63 -43.21 19.94
CA GLU A 92 46.28 -43.17 18.62
C GLU A 92 45.49 -43.93 17.51
N VAL A 93 45.42 -43.28 16.34
CA VAL A 93 45.58 -43.80 14.97
C VAL A 93 45.40 -45.32 14.72
N PHE A 94 44.47 -45.68 13.81
CA PHE A 94 44.82 -46.44 12.59
C PHE A 94 43.75 -46.26 11.49
N SER A 95 44.16 -46.47 10.23
CA SER A 95 43.40 -46.25 9.00
C SER A 95 43.51 -47.45 8.05
N ALA A 96 42.90 -47.32 6.86
CA ALA A 96 43.21 -48.03 5.61
C ALA A 96 42.55 -49.41 5.34
N ASP A 97 41.61 -49.37 4.39
CA ASP A 97 41.69 -49.97 3.04
C ASP A 97 41.33 -51.45 2.72
N GLU A 98 40.39 -51.52 1.76
CA GLU A 98 40.38 -52.33 0.51
C GLU A 98 39.96 -53.82 0.44
N ASP A 99 39.65 -54.18 -0.82
CA ASP A 99 39.43 -55.49 -1.46
C ASP A 99 38.15 -56.34 -1.19
N SER A 100 37.56 -57.06 -2.18
CA SER A 100 37.27 -56.74 -3.61
C SER A 100 36.38 -57.83 -4.29
N VAL A 101 35.53 -57.39 -5.24
CA VAL A 101 35.24 -57.97 -6.59
C VAL A 101 34.62 -59.39 -6.78
N GLU A 102 33.90 -59.54 -7.92
CA GLU A 102 33.54 -60.76 -8.71
C GLU A 102 32.31 -61.67 -8.39
N GLU A 103 31.21 -61.41 -9.14
CA GLU A 103 30.71 -62.22 -10.30
C GLU A 103 29.52 -63.25 -10.26
N ILE A 104 28.88 -63.35 -11.44
CA ILE A 104 28.25 -64.52 -12.12
C ILE A 104 26.73 -64.87 -11.93
N GLU A 105 25.89 -64.22 -12.79
CA GLU A 105 25.12 -64.79 -13.93
C GLU A 105 23.71 -65.49 -13.87
N ARG A 106 22.92 -65.18 -14.95
CA ARG A 106 21.95 -66.03 -15.73
C ARG A 106 20.62 -66.46 -15.06
N HIS A 107 19.51 -66.82 -15.74
CA HIS A 107 19.01 -67.07 -17.13
C HIS A 107 17.48 -66.67 -17.13
N ASP A 108 16.65 -66.39 -18.15
CA ASP A 108 16.60 -66.12 -19.63
C ASP A 108 15.16 -65.56 -19.94
N GLY A 109 14.66 -65.14 -21.12
CA GLY A 109 15.15 -64.95 -22.51
C GLY A 109 13.99 -65.02 -23.56
N GLU A 110 14.15 -64.44 -24.77
CA GLU A 110 13.24 -64.50 -25.99
C GLU A 110 11.81 -63.86 -25.82
N GLU A 111 11.00 -63.47 -26.83
CA GLU A 111 10.90 -63.45 -28.33
C GLU A 111 10.61 -61.98 -28.80
N SER A 112 10.57 -61.46 -30.05
CA SER A 112 11.22 -61.51 -31.41
C SER A 112 10.52 -60.35 -32.25
N ASP A 113 10.83 -59.82 -33.46
CA ASP A 113 11.73 -59.99 -34.65
C ASP A 113 12.13 -58.56 -35.19
N GLU A 114 13.33 -58.23 -35.74
CA GLU A 114 13.86 -58.29 -37.15
C GLU A 114 13.24 -57.33 -38.22
N ILE A 115 13.94 -56.65 -39.17
CA ILE A 115 15.39 -56.53 -39.56
C ILE A 115 15.71 -55.29 -40.48
N ASP A 116 16.92 -54.72 -40.34
CA ASP A 116 17.91 -54.03 -41.26
C ASP A 116 17.49 -52.98 -42.36
N ASP A 117 18.36 -52.16 -43.01
CA ASP A 117 19.82 -52.17 -43.30
C ASP A 117 20.52 -50.76 -43.23
N GLU A 118 21.85 -50.79 -42.94
CA GLU A 118 23.02 -49.96 -43.39
C GLU A 118 22.88 -48.41 -43.60
N GLU A 119 23.83 -47.51 -43.25
CA GLU A 119 25.16 -47.51 -42.59
C GLU A 119 25.36 -46.08 -41.93
N GLU A 120 26.48 -45.53 -41.43
CA GLU A 120 27.94 -45.83 -41.48
C GLU A 120 28.66 -45.51 -40.12
N ASN A 121 29.69 -44.62 -40.06
CA ASN A 121 30.69 -44.54 -38.96
C ASN A 121 30.87 -43.18 -38.21
N LEU A 122 31.16 -43.31 -36.90
CA LEU A 122 32.17 -42.63 -36.04
C LEU A 122 32.19 -41.10 -35.71
N ASP A 123 32.17 -40.87 -34.39
CA ASP A 123 33.04 -40.04 -33.52
C ASP A 123 33.13 -38.48 -33.53
N SER A 124 33.08 -37.98 -32.28
CA SER A 124 33.77 -36.83 -31.66
C SER A 124 33.59 -35.38 -32.15
N ASP A 125 32.92 -34.59 -31.30
CA ASP A 125 33.38 -33.34 -30.63
C ASP A 125 34.12 -32.21 -31.37
N ASP A 126 33.75 -30.99 -30.93
CA ASP A 126 34.42 -29.67 -31.02
C ASP A 126 34.39 -28.82 -32.30
N GLU A 127 34.45 -27.50 -32.05
CA GLU A 127 34.71 -26.32 -32.91
C GLU A 127 33.72 -25.89 -34.02
N ASP A 128 33.05 -24.77 -33.71
CA ASP A 128 32.91 -23.51 -34.48
C ASP A 128 32.31 -23.40 -35.91
N SER A 129 31.67 -22.25 -36.10
CA SER A 129 31.41 -21.51 -37.35
C SER A 129 30.35 -22.03 -38.35
N GLU A 130 29.56 -21.10 -38.87
CA GLU A 130 29.41 -20.93 -40.32
C GLU A 130 29.14 -19.43 -40.63
N GLU A 131 29.36 -19.00 -41.87
CA GLU A 131 29.76 -17.62 -42.20
C GLU A 131 28.96 -17.02 -43.39
N ASP A 132 29.12 -15.71 -43.62
CA ASP A 132 28.86 -14.98 -44.88
C ASP A 132 27.43 -14.93 -45.48
N SER A 133 26.96 -13.81 -46.05
CA SER A 133 27.63 -12.94 -47.04
C SER A 133 26.80 -11.65 -47.31
N ALA A 134 27.23 -10.64 -48.08
CA ALA A 134 28.55 -10.01 -48.29
C ALA A 134 28.39 -8.83 -49.30
N ASP A 135 28.96 -7.64 -49.01
CA ASP A 135 29.39 -6.57 -49.95
C ASP A 135 29.84 -5.33 -49.11
N SER A 136 31.14 -4.99 -48.99
CA SER A 136 32.01 -4.23 -49.93
C SER A 136 31.72 -2.70 -49.92
N ILE A 137 32.67 -1.74 -49.89
CA ILE A 137 34.09 -1.64 -50.31
C ILE A 137 34.94 -0.72 -49.36
N GLU A 138 36.25 -1.03 -49.23
CA GLU A 138 37.52 -0.30 -48.88
C GLU A 138 37.56 1.20 -48.41
N MET A 139 38.67 1.80 -47.89
CA MET A 139 39.82 1.42 -46.99
C MET A 139 40.73 2.69 -46.74
N ASP A 140 41.88 2.55 -46.05
CA ASP A 140 43.01 3.50 -45.81
C ASP A 140 42.76 4.72 -44.88
N ASP A 141 43.66 5.26 -44.03
CA ASP A 141 44.87 4.83 -43.25
C ASP A 141 45.10 5.96 -42.16
N ALA A 142 45.93 5.97 -41.12
CA ALA A 142 47.14 5.21 -40.76
C ALA A 142 47.50 5.18 -39.24
N LEU A 143 48.62 4.52 -38.96
CA LEU A 143 49.45 4.35 -37.73
C LEU A 143 49.96 5.67 -37.07
N ALA A 144 50.58 5.72 -35.86
CA ALA A 144 51.45 4.79 -35.11
C ALA A 144 51.43 5.14 -33.57
N MET A 145 51.34 4.22 -32.58
CA MET A 145 52.29 3.23 -32.00
C MET A 145 53.31 3.71 -30.92
N VAL A 146 53.13 3.16 -29.69
CA VAL A 146 54.16 2.56 -28.77
C VAL A 146 55.03 3.41 -27.78
N SER A 147 54.97 3.02 -26.49
CA SER A 147 55.98 3.14 -25.39
C SER A 147 56.28 4.53 -24.75
N SER A 148 56.92 4.67 -23.56
CA SER A 148 56.91 3.91 -22.28
C SER A 148 57.68 4.67 -21.17
N THR A 149 57.69 4.15 -19.93
CA THR A 149 58.63 4.43 -18.79
C THR A 149 58.59 5.77 -18.03
N THR A 150 58.87 5.65 -16.72
CA THR A 150 59.04 6.66 -15.65
C THR A 150 60.56 6.93 -15.41
N PRO A 151 61.11 7.62 -14.35
CA PRO A 151 60.51 8.23 -13.14
C PRO A 151 61.13 9.57 -12.58
N SER A 152 60.57 10.04 -11.44
CA SER A 152 61.23 10.70 -10.28
C SER A 152 61.73 12.18 -10.30
N GLY A 153 61.56 12.89 -9.16
CA GLY A 153 62.47 13.98 -8.70
C GLY A 153 61.86 15.35 -8.29
N PRO A 154 61.99 15.81 -7.02
CA PRO A 154 61.70 17.19 -6.54
C PRO A 154 63.01 17.89 -6.05
N PRO A 155 63.05 18.92 -5.14
CA PRO A 155 62.09 19.96 -4.67
C PRO A 155 62.67 21.42 -4.70
N ALA A 156 61.88 22.45 -4.31
CA ALA A 156 62.37 23.77 -3.82
C ALA A 156 61.28 24.50 -2.99
N GLY A 157 61.63 25.50 -2.14
CA GLY A 157 60.68 26.13 -1.20
C GLY A 157 60.89 27.62 -0.81
N PRO A 158 59.99 28.22 0.02
CA PRO A 158 59.81 29.68 0.17
C PRO A 158 59.95 30.27 1.60
N PRO A 159 60.09 31.61 1.75
CA PRO A 159 59.90 32.32 3.03
C PRO A 159 59.02 33.61 2.98
N SER A 160 58.43 33.98 4.14
CA SER A 160 57.90 35.32 4.56
C SER A 160 56.71 35.96 3.80
N GLY A 161 55.73 36.64 4.43
CA GLY A 161 55.44 37.03 5.84
C GLY A 161 55.26 38.57 6.02
N PRO A 162 54.71 39.14 7.13
CA PRO A 162 54.09 38.54 8.35
C PRO A 162 52.80 39.26 8.93
N SER A 163 52.27 38.76 10.07
CA SER A 163 51.40 39.44 11.10
C SER A 163 49.98 39.98 10.74
N GLY A 164 48.96 39.97 11.62
CA GLY A 164 48.85 39.53 13.04
C GLY A 164 47.40 39.59 13.59
N GLY A 165 47.21 39.44 14.91
CA GLY A 165 45.93 39.53 15.68
C GLY A 165 46.23 39.70 17.19
N PRO A 166 45.38 39.36 18.19
CA PRO A 166 43.92 39.12 18.27
C PRO A 166 43.21 40.15 19.22
N PRO A 167 41.97 39.91 19.73
CA PRO A 167 41.84 39.49 21.16
C PRO A 167 40.68 38.50 21.47
N SER A 168 40.46 38.23 22.77
CA SER A 168 39.64 37.16 23.39
C SER A 168 38.13 37.45 23.61
N GLY A 169 37.31 36.40 23.76
CA GLY A 169 35.88 36.43 24.17
C GLY A 169 35.65 36.54 25.69
N PRO A 170 34.44 36.17 26.19
CA PRO A 170 34.33 34.82 26.81
C PRO A 170 32.96 34.08 26.75
N SER A 171 33.05 32.75 26.77
CA SER A 171 32.14 31.70 27.31
C SER A 171 30.62 31.92 27.54
N GLY A 172 29.82 31.00 26.98
CA GLY A 172 28.53 30.55 27.49
C GLY A 172 28.07 29.26 26.78
N PRO A 173 27.65 28.18 27.48
CA PRO A 173 27.20 26.94 26.84
C PRO A 173 25.68 26.90 26.64
N PRO A 174 25.16 26.53 25.45
CA PRO A 174 23.79 26.08 25.29
C PRO A 174 23.53 24.80 26.10
N GLN A 175 22.32 24.67 26.64
CA GLN A 175 21.89 23.49 27.39
C GLN A 175 21.60 22.30 26.45
N ALA A 176 21.61 21.08 26.99
CA ALA A 176 21.30 19.88 26.21
C ALA A 176 19.83 19.88 25.77
N LEU A 177 19.60 19.66 24.47
CA LEU A 177 18.26 19.36 23.96
C LEU A 177 17.89 17.91 24.29
N ASP A 178 16.69 17.72 24.84
CA ASP A 178 16.19 16.43 25.28
C ASP A 178 15.77 15.56 24.08
N MET A 179 16.29 14.34 23.98
CA MET A 179 16.15 13.48 22.80
C MET A 179 14.87 12.61 22.83
N ALA A 180 14.01 12.77 23.84
CA ALA A 180 12.75 12.04 23.95
C ALA A 180 11.71 12.42 22.87
N ALA A 181 11.75 13.64 22.34
CA ALA A 181 10.69 14.19 21.48
C ALA A 181 10.57 13.53 20.08
N ALA A 182 11.64 12.91 19.57
CA ALA A 182 11.68 12.39 18.19
C ALA A 182 10.81 11.13 17.95
N PHE A 183 10.39 10.43 19.01
CA PHE A 183 9.69 9.13 18.91
C PHE A 183 8.21 9.15 19.35
N GLY A 184 7.62 10.33 19.58
CA GLY A 184 6.30 10.41 20.24
C GLY A 184 5.46 11.64 19.94
N ALA A 185 5.25 12.01 18.66
CA ALA A 185 4.47 13.20 18.29
C ALA A 185 3.61 13.06 17.01
N PHE A 186 2.60 12.17 17.04
CA PHE A 186 1.47 12.24 16.10
C PHE A 186 0.15 11.88 16.82
N GLY A 187 -0.40 12.86 17.55
CA GLY A 187 -1.65 12.74 18.29
C GLY A 187 -2.38 14.08 18.37
N MET A 188 -3.63 14.08 17.90
CA MET A 188 -4.65 15.15 17.89
C MET A 188 -4.36 16.41 18.72
N SER A 189 -4.31 17.57 18.06
CA SER A 189 -4.59 18.87 18.69
C SER A 189 -6.09 19.19 18.58
N ALA A 190 -6.66 19.74 19.66
CA ALA A 190 -8.01 20.29 19.71
C ALA A 190 -7.99 21.55 20.59
N LEU A 191 -8.70 22.58 20.16
CA LEU A 191 -8.74 23.90 20.82
C LEU A 191 -9.71 23.88 22.03
N ASN A 192 -9.36 24.60 23.10
CA ASN A 192 -10.13 25.75 23.61
C ASN A 192 -9.60 26.26 24.96
N ASP A 193 -9.74 27.57 25.18
CA ASP A 193 -9.63 28.24 26.48
C ASP A 193 -10.79 27.89 27.45
N ASP A 194 -10.56 28.08 28.75
CA ASP A 194 -11.31 29.09 29.52
C ASP A 194 -10.52 29.50 30.79
N SER A 195 -11.07 30.46 31.53
CA SER A 195 -10.42 31.39 32.45
C SER A 195 -10.87 31.27 33.91
N SER A 196 -10.11 31.87 34.84
CA SER A 196 -10.59 32.39 36.14
C SER A 196 -9.55 33.35 36.75
N SER A 197 -9.92 34.16 37.75
CA SER A 197 -9.28 35.46 38.01
C SER A 197 -9.10 35.88 39.48
N THR A 198 -8.30 36.94 39.69
CA THR A 198 -8.35 37.94 40.81
C THR A 198 -7.98 37.46 42.24
N GLU A 199 -7.56 38.26 43.24
CA GLU A 199 -7.65 39.71 43.58
C GLU A 199 -6.36 40.29 44.28
N GLU A 200 -6.22 41.65 44.31
CA GLU A 200 -5.48 42.54 45.30
C GLU A 200 -3.93 42.38 45.54
N GLU A 201 -3.09 43.35 45.97
CA GLU A 201 -3.05 44.81 46.36
C GLU A 201 -1.54 45.29 46.25
N GLU A 202 -0.98 46.52 46.43
CA GLU A 202 -1.35 47.94 46.68
C GLU A 202 -0.15 48.91 46.28
N SER A 203 -0.34 50.25 46.33
CA SER A 203 0.60 51.41 46.58
C SER A 203 2.07 51.55 46.04
N ALA A 204 2.70 52.74 45.85
CA ALA A 204 2.26 54.16 45.63
C ALA A 204 3.45 55.14 45.28
N ASP A 205 3.12 56.42 45.01
CA ASP A 205 3.89 57.71 45.16
C ASP A 205 4.95 58.26 44.15
N GLU A 206 4.48 59.13 43.23
CA GLU A 206 4.65 60.63 43.18
C GLU A 206 6.01 61.38 42.87
N PRO A 207 6.00 62.68 42.39
CA PRO A 207 6.61 63.02 41.07
C PRO A 207 7.32 64.42 40.90
N GLU A 208 7.49 64.85 39.62
CA GLU A 208 7.54 66.24 39.08
C GLU A 208 8.80 67.16 39.23
N PRO A 209 8.97 68.28 38.45
CA PRO A 209 8.51 68.62 37.07
C PRO A 209 9.48 69.47 36.18
N GLU A 210 9.00 69.86 34.97
CA GLU A 210 9.17 71.15 34.24
C GLU A 210 10.50 71.55 33.51
N THR A 211 10.51 71.53 32.15
CA THR A 211 10.47 72.69 31.20
C THR A 211 10.95 72.37 29.75
N GLU A 212 10.44 73.13 28.77
CA GLU A 212 10.68 73.07 27.30
C GLU A 212 10.98 74.51 26.75
N PRO A 213 11.24 74.83 25.44
CA PRO A 213 10.81 74.13 24.20
C PRO A 213 11.78 74.16 22.95
N GLU A 214 11.23 73.71 21.81
CA GLU A 214 11.37 74.21 20.42
C GLU A 214 12.36 73.64 19.35
N THR A 215 11.73 73.17 18.24
CA THR A 215 12.15 73.04 16.82
C THR A 215 12.77 71.72 16.26
N GLU A 216 12.27 71.38 15.06
CA GLU A 216 12.43 70.17 14.19
C GLU A 216 13.57 70.38 13.13
N PRO A 217 13.84 69.49 12.12
CA PRO A 217 13.15 68.24 11.75
C PRO A 217 14.05 67.04 11.30
N GLU A 218 13.38 66.04 10.69
CA GLU A 218 13.83 65.02 9.70
C GLU A 218 14.29 63.61 10.16
N GLU A 219 13.45 62.64 9.75
CA GLU A 219 13.71 61.27 9.23
C GLU A 219 13.90 60.01 10.14
N GLU A 220 13.36 58.92 9.56
CA GLU A 220 13.42 57.46 9.83
C GLU A 220 12.68 56.80 11.03
N GLU A 221 11.97 55.72 10.67
CA GLU A 221 11.33 54.67 11.48
C GLU A 221 12.38 53.60 11.94
N PRO A 222 12.06 52.52 12.71
CA PRO A 222 10.73 52.00 13.11
C PRO A 222 10.59 51.66 14.62
N GLU A 223 9.43 51.14 15.04
CA GLU A 223 9.42 49.90 15.84
C GLU A 223 8.09 49.13 15.79
N SER A 224 8.17 47.80 15.91
CA SER A 224 7.00 46.91 15.90
C SER A 224 6.30 46.89 17.25
N SER A 225 4.97 47.09 17.27
CA SER A 225 4.13 46.60 18.37
C SER A 225 2.77 46.14 17.84
N GLY A 226 2.36 44.95 18.26
CA GLY A 226 1.05 44.37 17.92
C GLY A 226 0.16 44.29 19.15
N PRO A 227 -0.83 45.19 19.30
CA PRO A 227 -1.86 45.07 20.33
C PRO A 227 -3.06 44.24 19.85
N THR A 228 -3.73 43.55 20.78
CA THR A 228 -4.92 42.73 20.51
C THR A 228 -6.16 43.59 20.21
N VAL A 229 -7.09 43.05 19.44
CA VAL A 229 -8.36 43.70 19.05
C VAL A 229 -9.33 43.83 20.24
N GLU A 230 -9.86 45.05 20.46
CA GLU A 230 -11.12 45.24 21.18
C GLU A 230 -12.32 45.17 20.22
N HIS A 231 -13.36 44.41 20.58
CA HIS A 231 -14.61 44.36 19.83
C HIS A 231 -15.60 45.44 20.30
N ILE A 232 -15.86 46.43 19.44
CA ILE A 232 -16.97 47.39 19.60
C ILE A 232 -18.13 47.00 18.67
N GLN A 233 -19.35 46.99 19.21
CA GLN A 233 -20.58 46.81 18.42
C GLN A 233 -20.94 48.10 17.67
N ALA A 234 -21.37 47.99 16.41
CA ALA A 234 -21.87 49.12 15.61
C ALA A 234 -23.23 48.79 14.94
N ASP A 235 -24.02 49.84 14.67
CA ASP A 235 -25.39 49.77 14.13
C ASP A 235 -25.39 49.55 12.60
N PRO A 236 -26.29 48.70 12.05
CA PRO A 236 -26.47 48.58 10.61
C PRO A 236 -27.14 49.82 9.99
N ARG A 237 -26.34 50.81 9.57
CA ARG A 237 -26.57 51.73 8.42
C ARG A 237 -25.37 52.65 8.20
N ASP A 238 -24.65 52.42 7.11
CA ASP A 238 -24.03 53.49 6.30
C ASP A 238 -23.89 52.99 4.85
N GLU A 239 -24.07 53.88 3.88
CA GLU A 239 -24.06 53.56 2.45
C GLU A 239 -22.63 53.67 1.90
N VAL A 240 -21.96 52.53 1.72
CA VAL A 240 -20.66 52.49 1.03
C VAL A 240 -20.90 52.45 -0.48
N GLU A 241 -20.62 53.55 -1.18
CA GLU A 241 -20.59 53.57 -2.64
C GLU A 241 -19.46 52.66 -3.15
N ILE A 242 -19.82 51.55 -3.80
CA ILE A 242 -18.86 50.68 -4.48
C ILE A 242 -18.51 51.34 -5.82
N GLU A 243 -17.36 52.01 -5.88
CA GLU A 243 -16.83 52.56 -7.12
C GLU A 243 -16.40 51.42 -8.06
N VAL A 244 -17.26 51.09 -9.03
CA VAL A 244 -17.01 50.01 -10.00
C VAL A 244 -15.97 50.49 -11.02
N VAL A 245 -14.71 50.18 -10.77
CA VAL A 245 -13.63 50.33 -11.75
C VAL A 245 -13.91 49.41 -12.94
N GLU A 246 -14.07 49.98 -14.15
CA GLU A 246 -14.27 49.19 -15.36
C GLU A 246 -13.01 48.36 -15.66
N ILE A 247 -13.16 47.03 -15.77
CA ILE A 247 -12.09 46.12 -16.20
C ILE A 247 -11.90 46.29 -17.73
N GLY A 248 -11.19 47.35 -18.10
CA GLY A 248 -11.14 47.88 -19.46
C GLY A 248 -9.85 47.66 -20.25
N GLU A 249 -8.79 47.06 -19.67
CA GLU A 249 -7.46 47.07 -20.33
C GLU A 249 -6.57 45.82 -20.13
N LEU A 250 -7.16 44.61 -20.08
CA LEU A 250 -6.40 43.34 -20.19
C LEU A 250 -7.01 42.34 -21.18
N SER A 251 -6.13 41.71 -21.97
CA SER A 251 -6.36 40.64 -22.96
C SER A 251 -7.14 41.02 -24.26
N PRO A 252 -6.50 40.94 -25.45
CA PRO A 252 -7.13 41.31 -26.73
C PRO A 252 -8.01 40.21 -27.38
N LEU A 253 -8.40 39.15 -26.63
CA LEU A 253 -9.03 37.94 -27.19
C LEU A 253 -10.41 37.61 -26.58
N ARG A 254 -11.42 38.46 -26.83
CA ARG A 254 -12.85 38.06 -26.91
C ARG A 254 -13.70 39.17 -27.56
N LYS A 255 -14.41 38.85 -28.65
CA LYS A 255 -15.57 39.63 -29.12
C LYS A 255 -16.84 39.01 -28.52
N PRO A 256 -17.69 39.76 -27.78
CA PRO A 256 -18.93 39.21 -27.24
C PRO A 256 -19.90 38.74 -28.34
N LEU A 257 -20.31 37.47 -28.29
CA LEU A 257 -21.26 36.88 -29.24
C LEU A 257 -22.71 37.11 -28.79
N ARG A 258 -23.21 38.34 -29.05
CA ARG A 258 -24.59 38.82 -28.80
C ARG A 258 -25.02 38.89 -27.33
N ASN A 259 -26.06 39.69 -27.09
CA ASN A 259 -26.78 39.75 -25.83
C ASN A 259 -27.49 38.42 -25.58
N ALA A 260 -27.36 37.88 -24.37
CA ALA A 260 -28.09 36.68 -23.97
C ALA A 260 -29.61 36.96 -23.92
N ALA A 261 -30.40 35.98 -24.36
CA ALA A 261 -31.80 35.90 -24.00
C ALA A 261 -31.90 35.46 -22.51
N PRO A 262 -32.97 35.80 -21.77
CA PRO A 262 -33.21 35.20 -20.46
C PRO A 262 -33.28 33.67 -20.60
N PRO A 263 -32.79 32.91 -19.61
CA PRO A 263 -32.88 31.46 -19.65
C PRO A 263 -34.36 31.03 -19.76
N PRO A 264 -34.70 30.05 -20.61
CA PRO A 264 -36.01 29.42 -20.54
C PRO A 264 -36.17 28.77 -19.16
N ALA A 265 -37.39 28.79 -18.62
CA ALA A 265 -37.68 28.02 -17.41
C ALA A 265 -37.36 26.54 -17.67
N GLU A 266 -36.62 25.91 -16.76
CA GLU A 266 -36.16 24.53 -16.91
C GLU A 266 -37.37 23.60 -17.09
N PRO A 267 -37.48 22.90 -18.23
CA PRO A 267 -38.52 21.89 -18.37
C PRO A 267 -38.18 20.74 -17.44
N VAL A 268 -39.14 20.32 -16.61
CA VAL A 268 -39.06 19.01 -15.95
C VAL A 268 -39.08 17.97 -17.07
N LEU A 269 -37.92 17.41 -17.38
CA LEU A 269 -37.74 16.43 -18.44
C LEU A 269 -38.30 15.09 -17.94
N GLU A 270 -39.60 14.85 -18.18
CA GLU A 270 -40.18 13.52 -18.02
C GLU A 270 -39.36 12.52 -18.85
N THR A 271 -38.77 11.53 -18.18
CA THR A 271 -37.91 10.51 -18.80
C THR A 271 -38.63 9.85 -19.98
N PRO A 272 -38.01 9.79 -21.16
CA PRO A 272 -38.70 9.33 -22.35
C PRO A 272 -39.06 7.84 -22.28
N VAL A 273 -40.21 7.50 -22.85
CA VAL A 273 -40.53 6.12 -23.25
C VAL A 273 -39.86 5.87 -24.61
N LEU A 274 -39.06 4.82 -24.69
CA LEU A 274 -38.20 4.50 -25.81
C LEU A 274 -38.74 3.30 -26.59
N GLU A 275 -38.64 3.35 -27.93
CA GLU A 275 -38.83 2.18 -28.77
C GLU A 275 -37.67 1.19 -28.55
N ALA A 276 -37.97 -0.11 -28.54
CA ALA A 276 -36.96 -1.14 -28.42
C ALA A 276 -36.05 -1.18 -29.66
N ALA A 277 -34.80 -1.63 -29.48
CA ALA A 277 -33.90 -1.87 -30.60
C ALA A 277 -34.43 -3.01 -31.50
N SER A 278 -34.06 -2.99 -32.78
CA SER A 278 -34.39 -4.05 -33.74
C SER A 278 -34.02 -5.45 -33.23
N GLU A 279 -34.87 -6.46 -33.45
CA GLU A 279 -34.53 -7.86 -33.20
C GLU A 279 -33.25 -8.29 -33.95
N MET A 280 -32.47 -9.19 -33.35
CA MET A 280 -31.22 -9.70 -33.92
C MET A 280 -31.45 -10.48 -35.24
N GLY A 281 -30.89 -9.98 -36.33
CA GLY A 281 -30.90 -10.65 -37.63
C GLY A 281 -29.87 -11.77 -37.78
N GLU A 282 -29.92 -12.47 -38.92
CA GLU A 282 -28.99 -13.56 -39.26
C GLU A 282 -27.59 -13.03 -39.64
N SER A 283 -26.77 -12.73 -38.63
CA SER A 283 -25.33 -12.44 -38.77
C SER A 283 -24.49 -13.44 -37.98
N LYS A 284 -23.26 -13.69 -38.47
CA LYS A 284 -22.24 -14.50 -37.77
C LYS A 284 -21.33 -13.66 -36.87
N LEU A 285 -21.25 -12.34 -37.07
CA LEU A 285 -20.57 -11.42 -36.15
C LEU A 285 -21.60 -10.69 -35.29
N VAL A 286 -21.29 -10.51 -34.01
CA VAL A 286 -22.16 -9.87 -33.01
C VAL A 286 -21.42 -8.75 -32.29
N GLY A 287 -21.98 -7.54 -32.27
CA GLY A 287 -21.49 -6.42 -31.47
C GLY A 287 -22.29 -6.27 -30.18
N HIS A 288 -21.65 -6.51 -29.05
CA HIS A 288 -22.21 -6.30 -27.72
C HIS A 288 -22.01 -4.83 -27.33
N ILE A 289 -23.09 -4.05 -27.31
CA ILE A 289 -23.07 -2.69 -26.80
C ILE A 289 -23.42 -2.73 -25.31
N VAL A 290 -22.44 -2.48 -24.44
CA VAL A 290 -22.61 -2.44 -22.99
C VAL A 290 -22.65 -0.98 -22.52
N PRO A 291 -23.83 -0.44 -22.16
CA PRO A 291 -23.89 0.89 -21.60
C PRO A 291 -23.39 0.90 -20.16
N HIS A 292 -22.55 1.87 -19.85
CA HIS A 292 -21.92 2.06 -18.55
C HIS A 292 -21.67 3.56 -18.32
N THR A 293 -21.21 3.89 -17.12
CA THR A 293 -20.49 5.13 -16.84
C THR A 293 -19.18 4.72 -16.15
N HIS A 294 -18.09 5.45 -16.34
CA HIS A 294 -16.91 5.32 -15.48
C HIS A 294 -17.00 6.40 -14.41
N TRP A 295 -16.78 6.05 -13.14
CA TRP A 295 -17.08 6.95 -12.03
C TRP A 295 -15.94 7.10 -11.04
N ASP A 296 -14.99 7.96 -11.42
CA ASP A 296 -13.92 8.39 -10.52
C ASP A 296 -14.56 9.13 -9.35
N ARG A 297 -14.35 8.59 -8.15
CA ARG A 297 -15.04 9.04 -6.93
C ARG A 297 -14.60 10.45 -6.52
N ALA A 298 -13.34 10.76 -6.76
CA ALA A 298 -12.71 12.06 -6.65
C ALA A 298 -11.60 12.15 -7.70
N TRP A 299 -11.43 13.31 -8.34
CA TRP A 299 -10.41 13.50 -9.40
C TRP A 299 -10.11 15.00 -9.65
N TYR A 300 -10.51 15.53 -10.80
CA TYR A 300 -10.42 16.95 -11.13
C TYR A 300 -11.47 17.83 -10.39
N LEU A 301 -12.43 17.20 -9.70
CA LEU A 301 -13.28 17.82 -8.69
C LEU A 301 -13.18 17.04 -7.37
N PRO A 302 -13.40 17.69 -6.20
CA PRO A 302 -13.50 17.02 -4.90
C PRO A 302 -14.69 16.07 -4.81
N PHE A 303 -14.58 15.05 -3.93
CA PHE A 303 -15.58 13.99 -3.74
C PHE A 303 -17.02 14.52 -3.64
N GLN A 304 -17.29 15.54 -2.82
CA GLN A 304 -18.66 16.06 -2.65
C GLN A 304 -19.27 16.66 -3.92
N GLN A 305 -18.44 17.19 -4.84
CA GLN A 305 -18.92 17.72 -6.12
C GLN A 305 -19.24 16.61 -7.13
N PHE A 306 -18.50 15.50 -7.11
CA PHE A 306 -18.89 14.30 -7.85
C PHE A 306 -20.10 13.62 -7.21
N ARG A 307 -20.17 13.46 -5.88
CA ARG A 307 -21.34 12.88 -5.22
C ARG A 307 -22.64 13.63 -5.53
N TYR A 308 -22.60 14.96 -5.62
CA TYR A 308 -23.74 15.76 -6.08
C TYR A 308 -24.23 15.30 -7.48
N LYS A 309 -23.30 15.13 -8.43
CA LYS A 309 -23.60 14.67 -9.81
C LYS A 309 -24.02 13.20 -9.88
N LEU A 310 -23.46 12.35 -9.03
CA LEU A 310 -23.81 10.94 -8.93
C LEU A 310 -25.29 10.76 -8.59
N VAL A 311 -25.83 11.59 -7.69
CA VAL A 311 -27.24 11.56 -7.31
C VAL A 311 -28.15 11.88 -8.50
N GLU A 312 -27.85 12.93 -9.25
CA GLU A 312 -28.61 13.30 -10.46
C GLU A 312 -28.56 12.19 -11.53
N ILE A 313 -27.37 11.61 -11.76
CA ILE A 313 -27.16 10.57 -12.78
C ILE A 313 -27.78 9.22 -12.41
N VAL A 314 -27.76 8.82 -11.12
CA VAL A 314 -28.40 7.58 -10.66
C VAL A 314 -29.92 7.74 -10.57
N ASP A 315 -30.44 8.90 -10.18
CA ASP A 315 -31.89 9.19 -10.28
C ASP A 315 -32.38 9.06 -11.73
N ASP A 316 -31.69 9.67 -12.70
CA ASP A 316 -31.98 9.56 -14.15
C ASP A 316 -31.88 8.10 -14.64
N LEU A 317 -30.88 7.34 -14.18
CA LEU A 317 -30.67 5.94 -14.56
C LEU A 317 -31.79 5.02 -14.07
N LEU A 318 -32.20 5.15 -12.80
CA LEU A 318 -33.29 4.36 -12.22
C LEU A 318 -34.60 4.62 -12.97
N ASP A 319 -34.94 5.89 -13.17
CA ASP A 319 -36.14 6.29 -13.93
C ASP A 319 -36.10 5.79 -15.38
N LEU A 320 -34.94 5.84 -16.05
CA LEU A 320 -34.75 5.33 -17.40
C LEU A 320 -34.99 3.82 -17.48
N MET A 321 -34.36 3.05 -16.59
CA MET A 321 -34.43 1.59 -16.57
C MET A 321 -35.83 1.08 -16.18
N GLU A 322 -36.47 1.69 -15.19
CA GLU A 322 -37.82 1.28 -14.74
C GLU A 322 -38.90 1.54 -15.80
N LYS A 323 -38.84 2.69 -16.48
CA LYS A 323 -39.83 3.07 -17.52
C LYS A 323 -39.61 2.34 -18.85
N ASN A 324 -38.40 1.82 -19.09
CA ASN A 324 -38.00 1.19 -20.36
C ASN A 324 -37.43 -0.24 -20.16
N PRO A 325 -38.21 -1.20 -19.63
CA PRO A 325 -37.70 -2.54 -19.30
C PRO A 325 -37.23 -3.34 -20.53
N GLU A 326 -37.90 -3.19 -21.67
CA GLU A 326 -37.56 -3.88 -22.93
C GLU A 326 -36.51 -3.11 -23.74
N SER A 327 -36.60 -1.77 -23.74
CA SER A 327 -35.77 -0.91 -24.60
C SER A 327 -34.42 -0.54 -23.99
N PHE A 328 -34.28 -0.58 -22.66
CA PHE A 328 -33.01 -0.33 -21.95
C PHE A 328 -32.76 -1.42 -20.89
N PRO A 329 -32.53 -2.68 -21.32
CA PRO A 329 -32.62 -3.83 -20.43
C PRO A 329 -31.52 -3.88 -19.35
N THR A 330 -30.27 -3.54 -19.68
CA THR A 330 -29.13 -3.64 -18.75
C THR A 330 -28.29 -2.35 -18.66
N PHE A 331 -27.61 -2.15 -17.53
CA PHE A 331 -26.57 -1.13 -17.36
C PHE A 331 -25.48 -1.62 -16.41
N GLU A 332 -24.23 -1.23 -16.65
CA GLU A 332 -23.09 -1.56 -15.79
C GLU A 332 -22.69 -0.33 -14.96
N LEU A 333 -22.82 -0.41 -13.63
CA LEU A 333 -22.41 0.68 -12.73
C LEU A 333 -20.94 0.50 -12.32
N ASP A 334 -20.08 0.56 -13.33
CA ASP A 334 -18.62 0.68 -13.23
C ASP A 334 -17.85 -0.41 -12.44
N GLY A 335 -18.47 -1.54 -12.12
CA GLY A 335 -17.77 -2.63 -11.43
C GLY A 335 -17.44 -2.37 -9.93
N GLN A 336 -17.88 -1.24 -9.38
CA GLN A 336 -17.65 -0.81 -7.99
C GLN A 336 -18.97 -0.66 -7.21
N THR A 337 -18.91 -0.69 -5.87
CA THR A 337 -20.11 -0.63 -5.00
C THR A 337 -20.13 0.53 -4.02
N VAL A 338 -19.01 1.25 -3.82
CA VAL A 338 -18.98 2.48 -2.98
C VAL A 338 -19.99 3.52 -3.46
N VAL A 339 -20.18 3.63 -4.78
CA VAL A 339 -21.16 4.54 -5.41
C VAL A 339 -22.61 4.25 -4.98
N ILE A 340 -22.92 3.03 -4.56
CA ILE A 340 -24.23 2.67 -3.98
C ILE A 340 -24.35 3.18 -2.54
N GLU A 341 -23.28 3.11 -1.73
CA GLU A 341 -23.26 3.74 -0.40
C GLU A 341 -23.37 5.28 -0.53
N ASP A 342 -22.54 5.89 -1.38
CA ASP A 342 -22.49 7.34 -1.58
C ASP A 342 -23.83 7.92 -2.08
N TYR A 343 -24.53 7.19 -2.96
CA TYR A 343 -25.87 7.54 -3.43
C TYR A 343 -26.93 7.37 -2.34
N LEU A 344 -26.98 6.22 -1.66
CA LEU A 344 -28.03 5.92 -0.67
C LEU A 344 -27.88 6.71 0.65
N GLU A 345 -26.73 7.33 0.92
CA GLU A 345 -26.60 8.34 1.99
C GLU A 345 -27.48 9.58 1.70
N VAL A 346 -27.67 9.93 0.42
CA VAL A 346 -28.49 11.08 -0.04
C VAL A 346 -29.91 10.65 -0.44
N ARG A 347 -30.08 9.44 -0.98
CA ARG A 347 -31.33 8.89 -1.53
C ARG A 347 -31.77 7.57 -0.86
N PRO A 348 -31.86 7.48 0.48
CA PRO A 348 -32.21 6.24 1.17
C PRO A 348 -33.58 5.66 0.74
N GLU A 349 -34.49 6.50 0.26
CA GLU A 349 -35.80 6.09 -0.29
C GLU A 349 -35.70 5.20 -1.54
N ASN A 350 -34.62 5.31 -2.34
CA ASN A 350 -34.46 4.57 -3.59
C ASN A 350 -33.84 3.17 -3.40
N ARG A 351 -33.64 2.70 -2.15
CA ARG A 351 -33.03 1.39 -1.85
C ARG A 351 -33.77 0.21 -2.49
N GLU A 352 -35.10 0.19 -2.44
CA GLU A 352 -35.91 -0.90 -3.00
C GLU A 352 -35.84 -0.93 -4.53
N ARG A 353 -35.72 0.23 -5.18
CA ARG A 353 -35.57 0.39 -6.64
C ARG A 353 -34.25 -0.23 -7.13
N LEU A 354 -33.15 0.17 -6.49
CA LEU A 354 -31.82 -0.40 -6.75
C LEU A 354 -31.81 -1.91 -6.53
N THR A 355 -32.33 -2.39 -5.39
CA THR A 355 -32.39 -3.83 -5.07
C THR A 355 -33.16 -4.59 -6.16
N SER A 356 -34.32 -4.10 -6.59
CA SER A 356 -35.12 -4.72 -7.66
C SER A 356 -34.41 -4.81 -9.01
N LEU A 357 -33.63 -3.79 -9.40
CA LEU A 357 -32.85 -3.81 -10.64
C LEU A 357 -31.61 -4.71 -10.56
N VAL A 358 -31.00 -4.85 -9.38
CA VAL A 358 -29.86 -5.76 -9.15
C VAL A 358 -30.34 -7.22 -9.07
N GLU A 359 -31.39 -7.53 -8.30
CA GLU A 359 -31.99 -8.88 -8.21
C GLU A 359 -32.51 -9.39 -9.57
N SER A 360 -32.98 -8.49 -10.44
CA SER A 360 -33.40 -8.85 -11.80
C SER A 360 -32.26 -8.93 -12.82
N GLY A 361 -31.00 -8.73 -12.40
CA GLY A 361 -29.81 -8.78 -13.27
C GLY A 361 -29.74 -7.65 -14.30
N ARG A 362 -30.49 -6.56 -14.08
CA ARG A 362 -30.56 -5.40 -14.98
C ARG A 362 -29.49 -4.37 -14.67
N LEU A 363 -29.28 -4.07 -13.38
CA LEU A 363 -28.19 -3.21 -12.94
C LEU A 363 -27.05 -4.09 -12.40
N SER A 364 -25.89 -4.04 -13.03
CA SER A 364 -24.69 -4.74 -12.56
C SER A 364 -23.88 -3.83 -11.62
N ILE A 365 -23.44 -4.40 -10.50
CA ILE A 365 -22.67 -3.74 -9.43
C ILE A 365 -21.57 -4.68 -8.90
N GLY A 366 -20.47 -4.12 -8.42
CA GLY A 366 -19.30 -4.92 -8.00
C GLY A 366 -18.59 -5.60 -9.18
N PRO A 367 -17.58 -6.45 -8.94
CA PRO A 367 -17.28 -7.13 -7.68
C PRO A 367 -16.46 -6.32 -6.68
N TRP A 368 -15.94 -5.16 -7.07
CA TRP A 368 -15.11 -4.33 -6.19
C TRP A 368 -15.94 -3.43 -5.27
N TYR A 369 -15.30 -2.91 -4.22
CA TYR A 369 -15.81 -1.79 -3.45
C TYR A 369 -15.45 -0.46 -4.12
N VAL A 370 -14.18 -0.26 -4.46
CA VAL A 370 -13.64 0.85 -5.29
C VAL A 370 -12.81 0.32 -6.47
N LEU A 371 -12.50 1.14 -7.47
CA LEU A 371 -11.56 0.78 -8.55
C LEU A 371 -10.12 1.29 -8.23
N PRO A 372 -9.19 0.42 -7.79
CA PRO A 372 -7.93 0.86 -7.18
C PRO A 372 -6.75 0.89 -8.17
N ASP A 373 -5.67 1.54 -7.77
CA ASP A 373 -4.35 1.22 -8.34
C ASP A 373 -3.81 -0.08 -7.72
N GLU A 374 -3.58 -1.09 -8.55
CA GLU A 374 -3.21 -2.43 -8.09
C GLU A 374 -1.81 -2.52 -7.46
N TYR A 375 -0.90 -1.60 -7.82
CA TYR A 375 0.48 -1.61 -7.37
C TYR A 375 0.61 -1.01 -5.96
N ILE A 376 -0.03 0.13 -5.73
CA ILE A 376 0.10 0.94 -4.51
C ILE A 376 -0.72 0.36 -3.33
N VAL A 377 -1.90 -0.23 -3.56
CA VAL A 377 -2.76 -0.72 -2.46
C VAL A 377 -2.34 -2.08 -1.88
N GLY A 378 -1.49 -2.82 -2.59
CA GLY A 378 -0.97 -4.12 -2.10
C GLY A 378 -2.00 -5.25 -2.09
N GLY A 379 -1.50 -6.47 -1.82
CA GLY A 379 -2.29 -7.70 -1.95
C GLY A 379 -3.46 -7.82 -0.98
N GLU A 380 -3.29 -7.44 0.28
CA GLU A 380 -4.41 -7.44 1.24
C GLU A 380 -5.40 -6.33 0.91
N GLY A 381 -4.96 -5.16 0.45
CA GLY A 381 -5.85 -4.08 -0.02
C GLY A 381 -6.77 -4.54 -1.15
N LEU A 382 -6.24 -5.19 -2.19
CA LEU A 382 -7.03 -5.79 -3.27
C LEU A 382 -8.02 -6.86 -2.78
N VAL A 383 -7.60 -7.72 -1.85
CA VAL A 383 -8.49 -8.74 -1.27
C VAL A 383 -9.58 -8.11 -0.40
N ARG A 384 -9.26 -7.09 0.40
CA ARG A 384 -10.25 -6.40 1.26
C ARG A 384 -11.25 -5.61 0.41
N ASN A 385 -10.80 -5.05 -0.72
CA ASN A 385 -11.64 -4.41 -1.71
C ASN A 385 -12.69 -5.39 -2.31
N LEU A 386 -12.29 -6.61 -2.66
CA LEU A 386 -13.21 -7.66 -3.15
C LEU A 386 -14.13 -8.23 -2.05
N ILE A 387 -13.62 -8.43 -0.83
CA ILE A 387 -14.45 -8.83 0.33
C ILE A 387 -15.53 -7.76 0.61
N ALA A 388 -15.14 -6.48 0.65
CA ALA A 388 -16.06 -5.37 0.85
C ALA A 388 -17.06 -5.25 -0.31
N GLY A 389 -16.60 -5.36 -1.55
CA GLY A 389 -17.46 -5.28 -2.74
C GLY A 389 -18.50 -6.39 -2.79
N ASN A 390 -18.08 -7.64 -2.60
CA ASN A 390 -18.99 -8.79 -2.49
C ASN A 390 -20.00 -8.64 -1.34
N ARG A 391 -19.57 -8.15 -0.17
CA ARG A 391 -20.44 -7.91 1.00
C ARG A 391 -21.49 -6.82 0.72
N VAL A 392 -21.10 -5.71 0.10
CA VAL A 392 -22.03 -4.62 -0.25
C VAL A 392 -22.98 -5.06 -1.35
N ALA A 393 -22.48 -5.66 -2.43
CA ALA A 393 -23.28 -6.17 -3.55
C ALA A 393 -24.33 -7.21 -3.11
N SER A 394 -23.93 -8.16 -2.24
CA SER A 394 -24.84 -9.16 -1.67
C SER A 394 -26.01 -8.54 -0.88
N ALA A 395 -25.83 -7.35 -0.28
CA ALA A 395 -26.88 -6.63 0.44
C ALA A 395 -27.93 -5.95 -0.48
N TYR A 396 -27.75 -6.04 -1.80
CA TYR A 396 -28.68 -5.60 -2.85
C TYR A 396 -29.11 -6.75 -3.79
N GLY A 397 -28.75 -8.00 -3.47
CA GLY A 397 -29.27 -9.20 -4.14
C GLY A 397 -28.42 -9.80 -5.27
N GLY A 398 -27.27 -9.21 -5.60
CA GLY A 398 -26.40 -9.73 -6.66
C GLY A 398 -25.07 -9.00 -6.77
N CYS A 399 -24.05 -9.71 -7.25
CA CYS A 399 -22.69 -9.23 -7.47
C CYS A 399 -22.24 -9.61 -8.89
N SER A 400 -21.53 -8.73 -9.59
CA SER A 400 -20.99 -9.02 -10.92
C SER A 400 -19.95 -10.15 -10.87
N ASN A 401 -19.96 -10.99 -11.89
CA ASN A 401 -19.09 -12.17 -12.02
C ASN A 401 -17.87 -11.92 -12.93
N VAL A 402 -17.53 -10.65 -13.17
CA VAL A 402 -16.41 -10.23 -14.03
C VAL A 402 -15.50 -9.29 -13.25
N GLY A 403 -14.20 -9.57 -13.20
CA GLY A 403 -13.21 -8.61 -12.76
C GLY A 403 -13.13 -7.46 -13.76
N TYR A 404 -13.85 -6.37 -13.50
CA TYR A 404 -13.79 -5.14 -14.29
C TYR A 404 -13.10 -4.05 -13.50
N VAL A 405 -11.95 -3.60 -14.00
CA VAL A 405 -11.23 -2.42 -13.49
C VAL A 405 -10.50 -1.81 -14.69
N PRO A 406 -11.15 -0.88 -15.43
CA PRO A 406 -10.75 -0.55 -16.78
C PRO A 406 -9.46 0.26 -16.86
N ASP A 407 -9.30 1.28 -16.01
CA ASP A 407 -8.29 2.32 -16.17
C ASP A 407 -7.10 2.38 -15.18
N PRO A 408 -6.80 1.37 -14.33
CA PRO A 408 -5.64 1.43 -13.44
C PRO A 408 -4.36 1.40 -14.26
N PHE A 409 -3.26 1.87 -13.67
CA PHE A 409 -2.06 2.25 -14.40
C PHE A 409 -1.11 1.06 -14.64
N GLY A 410 -1.68 0.01 -15.25
CA GLY A 410 -1.14 -1.34 -15.38
C GLY A 410 -1.73 -2.30 -14.34
N HIS A 411 -1.50 -3.60 -14.51
CA HIS A 411 -2.07 -4.66 -13.69
C HIS A 411 -1.00 -5.64 -13.16
N VAL A 412 -1.15 -6.10 -11.92
CA VAL A 412 -0.13 -6.88 -11.19
C VAL A 412 -0.13 -8.36 -11.55
N GLY A 413 1.05 -8.98 -11.67
CA GLY A 413 1.20 -10.38 -12.14
C GLY A 413 0.57 -11.48 -11.26
N GLN A 414 0.09 -11.16 -10.05
CA GLN A 414 -0.67 -12.07 -9.19
C GLN A 414 -2.19 -11.80 -9.21
N LEU A 415 -2.68 -10.80 -9.96
CA LEU A 415 -4.12 -10.50 -10.03
C LEU A 415 -4.98 -11.70 -10.47
N PRO A 416 -4.56 -12.59 -11.41
CA PRO A 416 -5.32 -13.79 -11.73
C PRO A 416 -5.56 -14.70 -10.52
N ALA A 417 -4.59 -14.84 -9.62
CA ALA A 417 -4.74 -15.63 -8.40
C ALA A 417 -5.69 -14.96 -7.39
N ILE A 418 -5.68 -13.62 -7.31
CA ILE A 418 -6.60 -12.85 -6.44
C ILE A 418 -8.04 -12.94 -6.97
N LEU A 419 -8.24 -12.70 -8.26
CA LEU A 419 -9.54 -12.78 -8.93
C LEU A 419 -10.13 -14.19 -8.83
N GLN A 420 -9.37 -15.21 -9.23
CA GLN A 420 -9.82 -16.61 -9.13
C GLN A 420 -10.04 -17.03 -7.67
N GLY A 421 -9.20 -16.53 -6.75
CA GLY A 421 -9.37 -16.67 -5.30
C GLY A 421 -10.61 -15.99 -4.74
N CYS A 422 -11.21 -15.03 -5.45
CA CYS A 422 -12.51 -14.42 -5.11
C CYS A 422 -13.65 -14.92 -6.02
N GLY A 423 -13.47 -16.06 -6.70
CA GLY A 423 -14.50 -16.68 -7.55
C GLY A 423 -14.67 -16.07 -8.95
N LEU A 424 -13.80 -15.14 -9.35
CA LEU A 424 -13.85 -14.44 -10.64
C LEU A 424 -12.92 -15.12 -11.65
N ASP A 425 -13.48 -15.75 -12.69
CA ASP A 425 -12.74 -16.48 -13.73
C ASP A 425 -12.43 -15.64 -14.98
N THR A 426 -12.89 -14.39 -15.02
CA THR A 426 -12.85 -13.51 -16.21
C THR A 426 -12.47 -12.08 -15.83
N PHE A 427 -11.67 -11.45 -16.68
CA PHE A 427 -11.09 -10.13 -16.48
C PHE A 427 -11.25 -9.28 -17.75
N ILE A 428 -11.75 -8.05 -17.61
CA ILE A 428 -11.94 -7.09 -18.72
C ILE A 428 -11.15 -5.81 -18.39
N PHE A 429 -10.28 -5.38 -19.31
CA PHE A 429 -9.27 -4.36 -19.04
C PHE A 429 -8.91 -3.49 -20.26
N THR A 430 -8.37 -2.29 -20.03
CA THR A 430 -7.94 -1.36 -21.10
C THR A 430 -6.41 -1.14 -21.18
N ARG A 431 -5.63 -1.24 -20.10
CA ARG A 431 -4.21 -0.80 -20.08
C ARG A 431 -3.19 -1.95 -20.00
N GLY A 432 -1.91 -1.66 -20.22
CA GLY A 432 -0.79 -2.55 -19.86
C GLY A 432 -0.42 -3.71 -20.80
N ALA A 433 -1.09 -3.92 -21.93
CA ALA A 433 -0.79 -5.03 -22.84
C ALA A 433 0.06 -4.62 -24.06
N GLY A 434 1.17 -5.34 -24.28
CA GLY A 434 2.08 -5.14 -25.42
C GLY A 434 1.54 -5.70 -26.75
N PRO A 435 2.30 -5.54 -27.86
CA PRO A 435 1.85 -5.88 -29.23
C PRO A 435 1.43 -7.35 -29.42
N TRP A 436 1.97 -8.26 -28.61
CA TRP A 436 1.58 -9.67 -28.54
C TRP A 436 0.06 -9.87 -28.34
N VAL A 437 -0.64 -8.91 -27.71
CA VAL A 437 -2.10 -8.98 -27.50
C VAL A 437 -2.89 -8.93 -28.83
N ALA A 438 -2.32 -8.30 -29.86
CA ALA A 438 -2.88 -8.20 -31.20
C ALA A 438 -2.30 -9.24 -32.17
N GLU A 439 -0.99 -9.48 -32.09
CA GLU A 439 -0.29 -10.37 -33.01
C GLU A 439 -0.58 -11.85 -32.72
N GLU A 440 -0.50 -12.24 -31.43
CA GLU A 440 -0.64 -13.62 -30.98
C GLU A 440 -2.01 -13.92 -30.35
N ALA A 441 -2.41 -13.14 -29.33
CA ALA A 441 -3.62 -13.39 -28.56
C ALA A 441 -4.91 -13.02 -29.31
N LYS A 442 -4.83 -11.96 -30.13
CA LYS A 442 -5.95 -11.43 -30.95
C LYS A 442 -7.13 -10.95 -30.11
N GLY A 443 -6.77 -10.27 -29.01
CA GLY A 443 -7.67 -9.59 -28.07
C GLY A 443 -8.11 -10.42 -26.85
N ILE A 444 -7.93 -11.74 -26.84
CA ILE A 444 -8.28 -12.60 -25.69
C ILE A 444 -7.19 -13.62 -25.37
N PHE A 445 -6.90 -13.81 -24.08
CA PHE A 445 -5.89 -14.76 -23.59
C PHE A 445 -6.28 -15.33 -22.22
N TYR A 446 -5.67 -16.45 -21.84
CA TYR A 446 -5.63 -16.85 -20.44
C TYR A 446 -4.43 -16.15 -19.78
N TRP A 447 -4.71 -15.30 -18.80
CA TRP A 447 -3.68 -14.64 -17.99
C TRP A 447 -3.41 -15.51 -16.77
N GLN A 448 -2.19 -16.03 -16.67
CA GLN A 448 -1.76 -16.93 -15.61
C GLN A 448 -1.02 -16.15 -14.52
N ALA A 449 -1.28 -16.47 -13.25
CA ALA A 449 -0.53 -15.91 -12.13
C ALA A 449 0.88 -16.54 -12.05
N ALA A 450 1.70 -16.09 -11.09
CA ALA A 450 3.08 -16.56 -10.94
C ALA A 450 3.18 -18.04 -10.52
N ASP A 451 2.13 -18.64 -9.94
CA ASP A 451 2.07 -20.08 -9.60
C ASP A 451 1.91 -21.00 -10.82
N SER A 452 1.59 -20.45 -11.99
CA SER A 452 1.37 -21.17 -13.27
C SER A 452 0.20 -22.16 -13.27
N GLU A 453 -0.57 -22.24 -12.19
CA GLU A 453 -1.76 -23.09 -12.05
C GLU A 453 -3.05 -22.26 -12.11
N THR A 454 -3.05 -21.08 -11.50
CA THR A 454 -4.19 -20.14 -11.51
C THR A 454 -4.20 -19.30 -12.77
N GLU A 455 -5.35 -19.19 -13.41
CA GLU A 455 -5.53 -18.39 -14.63
C GLU A 455 -6.96 -17.84 -14.77
N VAL A 456 -7.08 -16.64 -15.33
CA VAL A 456 -8.36 -16.01 -15.69
C VAL A 456 -8.42 -15.74 -17.18
N LEU A 457 -9.64 -15.72 -17.75
CA LEU A 457 -9.86 -15.28 -19.11
C LEU A 457 -9.75 -13.74 -19.19
N ALA A 458 -8.63 -13.24 -19.69
CA ALA A 458 -8.41 -11.81 -19.90
C ALA A 458 -8.89 -11.36 -21.29
N ILE A 459 -9.63 -10.26 -21.33
CA ILE A 459 -10.21 -9.67 -22.54
C ILE A 459 -9.86 -8.19 -22.62
N LYS A 460 -9.10 -7.82 -23.66
CA LYS A 460 -8.73 -6.44 -23.96
C LYS A 460 -9.94 -5.69 -24.55
N GLN A 461 -10.30 -4.56 -23.96
CA GLN A 461 -11.24 -3.61 -24.57
C GLN A 461 -10.56 -2.91 -25.75
N ILE A 462 -11.27 -2.77 -26.88
CA ILE A 462 -10.67 -2.35 -28.16
C ILE A 462 -11.34 -1.08 -28.72
N PRO A 463 -10.58 0.01 -28.91
CA PRO A 463 -9.21 0.21 -28.47
C PRO A 463 -9.09 0.55 -26.96
N ASP A 464 -10.22 0.76 -26.28
CA ASP A 464 -10.39 1.20 -24.89
C ASP A 464 -11.84 1.00 -24.40
N TYR A 465 -12.12 1.28 -23.12
CA TYR A 465 -13.46 1.22 -22.53
C TYR A 465 -14.47 2.24 -23.09
N PRO A 466 -14.13 3.52 -23.37
CA PRO A 466 -15.07 4.51 -23.87
C PRO A 466 -15.18 4.50 -25.40
N ASN A 467 -15.01 3.33 -26.04
CA ASN A 467 -14.95 3.23 -27.49
C ASN A 467 -16.24 3.72 -28.19
N LEU A 468 -17.41 3.68 -27.51
CA LEU A 468 -18.66 4.31 -27.91
C LEU A 468 -19.11 5.49 -27.01
N MET A 469 -18.19 6.13 -26.27
CA MET A 469 -18.44 7.48 -25.73
C MET A 469 -18.98 8.40 -26.84
N ALA A 470 -20.03 9.16 -26.52
CA ALA A 470 -20.58 10.17 -27.42
C ALA A 470 -20.94 9.63 -28.82
N TRP A 471 -21.43 8.37 -28.90
CA TRP A 471 -21.85 7.78 -30.18
C TRP A 471 -23.03 8.55 -30.76
N GLY A 472 -22.89 9.05 -31.98
CA GLY A 472 -23.84 9.98 -32.60
C GLY A 472 -23.73 11.43 -32.10
N PHE A 473 -22.76 11.74 -31.25
CA PHE A 473 -22.44 13.10 -30.80
C PHE A 473 -21.04 13.54 -31.27
N GLU A 474 -20.50 12.93 -32.33
CA GLU A 474 -19.12 13.21 -32.79
C GLU A 474 -18.92 14.67 -33.23
N ASP A 475 -19.95 15.31 -33.79
CA ASP A 475 -19.98 16.74 -34.14
C ASP A 475 -20.37 17.66 -32.95
N ARG A 476 -20.83 17.07 -31.84
CA ARG A 476 -21.49 17.74 -30.70
C ARG A 476 -20.98 17.18 -29.37
N GLN A 477 -19.67 17.08 -29.23
CA GLN A 477 -19.02 16.33 -28.14
C GLN A 477 -19.34 16.89 -26.74
N LEU A 478 -19.70 18.17 -26.64
CA LEU A 478 -20.09 18.86 -25.39
C LEU A 478 -21.60 18.79 -25.07
N ASP A 479 -22.45 18.25 -25.94
CA ASP A 479 -23.87 18.02 -25.61
C ASP A 479 -24.01 16.91 -24.55
N SER A 480 -24.99 17.03 -23.65
CA SER A 480 -25.36 15.94 -22.73
C SER A 480 -25.81 14.69 -23.47
N LYS A 481 -25.43 13.50 -22.98
CA LYS A 481 -25.66 12.22 -23.69
C LYS A 481 -27.10 11.71 -23.56
N ASN A 482 -27.89 12.25 -22.62
CA ASN A 482 -29.35 12.04 -22.56
C ASN A 482 -30.13 12.87 -23.61
N SER A 483 -29.47 13.71 -24.41
CA SER A 483 -30.07 14.51 -25.49
C SER A 483 -30.57 13.65 -26.67
N PRO A 484 -31.72 13.99 -27.30
CA PRO A 484 -32.19 13.32 -28.52
C PRO A 484 -31.42 13.72 -29.80
N ASN A 485 -30.50 14.69 -29.71
CA ASN A 485 -29.90 15.38 -30.85
C ASN A 485 -28.64 14.69 -31.41
N ILE A 486 -28.82 13.50 -31.96
CA ILE A 486 -27.75 12.66 -32.53
C ILE A 486 -27.63 12.77 -34.06
N ASN A 487 -26.39 12.67 -34.56
CA ASN A 487 -26.06 12.47 -35.97
C ASN A 487 -25.80 10.97 -36.24
N ILE A 488 -26.63 10.33 -37.05
CA ILE A 488 -26.51 8.89 -37.36
C ILE A 488 -25.35 8.62 -38.32
N ASP A 489 -25.06 9.52 -39.26
CA ASP A 489 -24.02 9.31 -40.27
C ASP A 489 -22.62 9.27 -39.62
N THR A 490 -22.37 10.15 -38.64
CA THR A 490 -21.11 10.12 -37.87
C THR A 490 -21.04 8.94 -36.91
N ALA A 491 -22.18 8.51 -36.34
CA ALA A 491 -22.26 7.31 -35.52
C ALA A 491 -21.86 6.05 -36.31
N MET A 492 -22.39 5.90 -37.52
CA MET A 492 -22.04 4.78 -38.41
C MET A 492 -20.59 4.87 -38.87
N ALA A 493 -20.10 6.06 -39.22
CA ALA A 493 -18.69 6.27 -39.56
C ALA A 493 -17.75 5.99 -38.37
N LYS A 494 -18.17 6.24 -37.12
CA LYS A 494 -17.41 5.86 -35.91
C LYS A 494 -17.34 4.35 -35.77
N MET A 495 -18.47 3.66 -35.93
CA MET A 495 -18.53 2.19 -35.90
C MET A 495 -17.69 1.56 -37.02
N GLU A 496 -17.72 2.10 -38.24
CA GLU A 496 -16.85 1.65 -39.34
C GLU A 496 -15.36 1.74 -38.96
N ARG A 497 -14.92 2.85 -38.36
CA ARG A 497 -13.52 3.01 -37.89
C ARG A 497 -13.15 1.98 -36.81
N LEU A 498 -14.05 1.68 -35.88
CA LEU A 498 -13.80 0.70 -34.81
C LEU A 498 -13.70 -0.74 -35.36
N LEU A 499 -14.60 -1.13 -36.26
CA LEU A 499 -14.57 -2.44 -36.93
C LEU A 499 -13.29 -2.60 -37.77
N ASP A 500 -12.89 -1.56 -38.49
CA ASP A 500 -11.64 -1.56 -39.26
C ASP A 500 -10.41 -1.64 -38.34
N MET A 501 -10.41 -0.95 -37.19
CA MET A 501 -9.31 -0.97 -36.23
C MET A 501 -9.18 -2.33 -35.52
N ALA A 502 -10.30 -2.91 -35.06
CA ALA A 502 -10.31 -4.25 -34.46
C ALA A 502 -9.74 -5.30 -35.43
N LYS A 503 -10.03 -5.17 -36.73
CA LYS A 503 -9.52 -6.05 -37.79
C LYS A 503 -8.06 -5.78 -38.17
N LYS A 504 -7.66 -4.51 -38.34
CA LYS A 504 -6.36 -4.11 -38.91
C LYS A 504 -5.25 -3.96 -37.86
N THR A 505 -5.60 -3.48 -36.67
CA THR A 505 -4.66 -3.21 -35.56
C THR A 505 -4.63 -4.38 -34.57
N TYR A 506 -5.81 -4.86 -34.14
CA TYR A 506 -5.90 -5.88 -33.07
C TYR A 506 -6.12 -7.31 -33.58
N ASN A 507 -6.29 -7.51 -34.89
CA ASN A 507 -6.48 -8.81 -35.55
C ASN A 507 -7.63 -9.65 -34.92
N TRP A 508 -8.65 -8.98 -34.37
CA TRP A 508 -9.66 -9.58 -33.49
C TRP A 508 -10.26 -10.85 -34.08
N ARG A 509 -10.22 -11.93 -33.28
CA ARG A 509 -10.54 -13.30 -33.71
C ARG A 509 -11.92 -13.81 -33.28
N PRO A 510 -12.44 -13.47 -32.08
CA PRO A 510 -13.80 -13.85 -31.70
C PRO A 510 -14.87 -13.31 -32.66
N GLU A 511 -16.01 -13.99 -32.68
CA GLU A 511 -17.17 -13.62 -33.51
C GLU A 511 -18.02 -12.53 -32.84
N ASP A 512 -17.99 -12.54 -31.50
CA ASP A 512 -18.54 -11.54 -30.61
C ASP A 512 -17.50 -10.43 -30.36
N MET A 513 -17.94 -9.17 -30.31
CA MET A 513 -17.10 -7.98 -30.13
C MET A 513 -17.67 -7.09 -29.02
N LEU A 514 -16.82 -6.54 -28.15
CA LEU A 514 -17.23 -5.66 -27.06
C LEU A 514 -17.14 -4.18 -27.44
N PHE A 515 -18.21 -3.44 -27.18
CA PHE A 515 -18.28 -1.99 -27.32
C PHE A 515 -18.84 -1.36 -26.03
N GLY A 516 -18.03 -0.56 -25.36
CA GLY A 516 -18.43 0.19 -24.17
C GLY A 516 -19.08 1.52 -24.56
N GLN A 517 -20.38 1.66 -24.29
CA GLN A 517 -21.10 2.91 -24.47
C GLN A 517 -21.13 3.66 -23.13
N GLY A 518 -20.08 4.42 -22.89
CA GLY A 518 -19.86 5.16 -21.64
C GLY A 518 -18.53 5.89 -21.69
N SER A 519 -18.24 6.64 -20.64
CA SER A 519 -16.95 7.24 -20.24
C SER A 519 -17.09 7.80 -18.82
N ASP A 520 -15.97 8.28 -18.30
CA ASP A 520 -15.80 9.23 -17.21
C ASP A 520 -16.99 10.21 -17.06
N HIS A 521 -17.72 10.03 -15.97
CA HIS A 521 -18.88 10.80 -15.48
C HIS A 521 -20.02 11.01 -16.49
N THR A 522 -20.15 10.12 -17.49
CA THR A 522 -21.19 10.25 -18.54
C THR A 522 -22.57 9.83 -18.06
N ALA A 523 -23.60 10.58 -18.47
CA ALA A 523 -25.00 10.26 -18.25
C ALA A 523 -25.52 9.16 -19.21
N PRO A 524 -26.49 8.31 -18.80
CA PRO A 524 -27.06 7.27 -19.65
C PRO A 524 -27.63 7.78 -20.98
N GLN A 525 -27.28 7.12 -22.09
CA GLN A 525 -27.65 7.59 -23.43
C GLN A 525 -29.03 7.07 -23.85
N THR A 526 -30.05 7.90 -23.64
CA THR A 526 -31.47 7.65 -24.03
C THR A 526 -31.64 7.32 -25.53
N THR A 527 -30.72 7.75 -26.39
CA THR A 527 -30.75 7.49 -27.84
C THR A 527 -30.14 6.15 -28.26
N LEU A 528 -29.60 5.36 -27.32
CA LEU A 528 -28.92 4.09 -27.62
C LEU A 528 -29.75 3.08 -28.44
N PRO A 529 -31.03 2.79 -28.13
CA PRO A 529 -31.78 1.77 -28.87
C PRO A 529 -31.97 2.13 -30.35
N LYS A 530 -32.17 3.43 -30.62
CA LYS A 530 -32.27 4.00 -31.98
C LYS A 530 -30.94 3.90 -32.75
N LEU A 531 -29.80 4.08 -32.08
CA LEU A 531 -28.48 3.91 -32.68
C LEU A 531 -28.18 2.44 -32.99
N ILE A 532 -28.59 1.50 -32.12
CA ILE A 532 -28.49 0.06 -32.37
C ILE A 532 -29.32 -0.34 -33.60
N THR A 533 -30.58 0.10 -33.69
CA THR A 533 -31.43 -0.13 -34.88
C THR A 533 -30.78 0.44 -36.14
N ALA A 534 -30.30 1.68 -36.12
CA ALA A 534 -29.62 2.29 -37.28
C ALA A 534 -28.33 1.53 -37.67
N ALA A 535 -27.59 0.99 -36.71
CA ALA A 535 -26.45 0.12 -36.97
C ALA A 535 -26.87 -1.20 -37.60
N ASN A 536 -27.97 -1.81 -37.17
CA ASN A 536 -28.47 -3.06 -37.76
C ASN A 536 -29.02 -2.85 -39.18
N ASP A 537 -29.64 -1.71 -39.47
CA ASP A 537 -30.04 -1.33 -40.84
C ASP A 537 -28.83 -1.11 -41.76
N HIS A 538 -27.79 -0.42 -41.30
CA HIS A 538 -26.58 -0.10 -42.10
C HIS A 538 -25.63 -1.29 -42.27
N PHE A 539 -25.42 -2.09 -41.22
CA PHE A 539 -24.42 -3.16 -41.18
C PHE A 539 -24.99 -4.58 -41.32
N GLY A 540 -26.30 -4.81 -41.13
CA GLY A 540 -26.89 -6.06 -40.63
C GLY A 540 -26.62 -7.39 -41.33
N LYS A 541 -25.95 -7.40 -42.49
CA LYS A 541 -25.45 -8.60 -43.20
C LYS A 541 -23.96 -8.90 -42.96
N LYS A 542 -23.25 -8.01 -42.26
CA LYS A 542 -21.83 -8.09 -41.90
C LYS A 542 -21.66 -8.39 -40.41
N ILE A 543 -22.40 -7.65 -39.58
CA ILE A 543 -22.43 -7.70 -38.11
C ILE A 543 -23.83 -7.26 -37.66
N GLN A 544 -24.30 -7.79 -36.53
CA GLN A 544 -25.54 -7.37 -35.84
C GLN A 544 -25.20 -6.93 -34.43
N PHE A 545 -25.82 -5.88 -33.94
CA PHE A 545 -25.55 -5.23 -32.66
C PHE A 545 -26.70 -5.45 -31.68
N LYS A 546 -26.36 -5.75 -30.42
CA LYS A 546 -27.31 -5.94 -29.32
C LYS A 546 -26.93 -5.11 -28.10
N HIS A 547 -27.93 -4.61 -27.38
CA HIS A 547 -27.77 -4.12 -26.02
C HIS A 547 -27.37 -5.31 -25.13
N SER A 548 -26.35 -5.15 -24.29
CA SER A 548 -25.70 -6.25 -23.55
C SER A 548 -25.24 -5.82 -22.16
N SER A 549 -24.93 -6.80 -21.31
CA SER A 549 -24.08 -6.67 -20.12
C SER A 549 -22.70 -7.30 -20.38
N PHE A 550 -21.73 -7.09 -19.48
CA PHE A 550 -20.48 -7.86 -19.53
C PHE A 550 -20.70 -9.36 -19.31
N SER A 551 -21.59 -9.77 -18.39
CA SER A 551 -21.88 -11.20 -18.13
C SER A 551 -22.41 -11.94 -19.38
N GLN A 552 -23.25 -11.29 -20.21
CA GLN A 552 -23.69 -11.88 -21.48
C GLN A 552 -22.53 -11.97 -22.49
N PHE A 553 -21.67 -10.95 -22.56
CA PHE A 553 -20.50 -10.96 -23.44
C PHE A 553 -19.47 -12.03 -23.05
N THR A 554 -19.14 -12.16 -21.77
CA THR A 554 -18.19 -13.17 -21.29
C THR A 554 -18.74 -14.59 -21.42
N SER A 555 -20.05 -14.79 -21.24
CA SER A 555 -20.73 -16.05 -21.59
C SER A 555 -20.57 -16.40 -23.08
N ASP A 556 -20.86 -15.46 -23.98
CA ASP A 556 -20.80 -15.69 -25.43
C ASP A 556 -19.35 -15.93 -25.89
N ILE A 557 -18.36 -15.19 -25.36
CA ILE A 557 -16.94 -15.45 -25.58
C ILE A 557 -16.51 -16.83 -25.06
N LYS A 558 -16.93 -17.26 -23.85
CA LYS A 558 -16.61 -18.60 -23.32
C LYS A 558 -17.21 -19.72 -24.19
N SER A 559 -18.44 -19.52 -24.67
CA SER A 559 -19.10 -20.39 -25.65
C SER A 559 -18.32 -20.44 -26.97
N TRP A 560 -17.86 -19.29 -27.47
CA TRP A 560 -17.01 -19.21 -28.65
C TRP A 560 -15.67 -19.91 -28.44
N ILE A 561 -15.02 -19.79 -27.28
CA ILE A 561 -13.75 -20.48 -26.97
C ILE A 561 -13.98 -21.99 -27.04
N GLY A 562 -14.86 -22.54 -26.19
CA GLY A 562 -15.25 -23.95 -26.15
C GLY A 562 -14.09 -24.94 -25.98
N ARG A 563 -13.43 -25.31 -27.08
CA ARG A 563 -12.23 -26.19 -27.12
C ARG A 563 -11.09 -25.63 -28.01
N LYS A 564 -11.16 -24.36 -28.40
CA LYS A 564 -10.11 -23.69 -29.17
C LYS A 564 -8.86 -23.51 -28.30
N LYS A 565 -7.65 -23.68 -28.86
CA LYS A 565 -6.42 -23.23 -28.20
C LYS A 565 -6.39 -21.69 -28.23
N ILE A 566 -6.27 -21.09 -27.06
CA ILE A 566 -6.13 -19.66 -26.79
C ILE A 566 -4.68 -19.39 -26.35
N HIS A 567 -4.18 -18.17 -26.53
CA HIS A 567 -2.86 -17.74 -26.05
C HIS A 567 -2.82 -17.75 -24.51
N ARG A 568 -1.63 -17.94 -23.93
CA ARG A 568 -1.37 -17.90 -22.49
C ARG A 568 -0.24 -16.92 -22.22
N TYR A 569 -0.48 -16.00 -21.30
CA TYR A 569 0.47 -14.98 -20.87
C TYR A 569 0.67 -15.08 -19.36
N GLN A 570 1.92 -14.94 -18.89
CA GLN A 570 2.28 -14.85 -17.48
C GLN A 570 3.23 -13.66 -17.30
N GLY A 571 2.87 -12.74 -16.41
CA GLY A 571 3.60 -11.49 -16.21
C GLY A 571 2.70 -10.36 -15.73
N GLU A 572 3.31 -9.20 -15.49
CA GLU A 572 2.63 -7.92 -15.23
C GLU A 572 2.11 -7.33 -16.54
N LEU A 573 0.93 -6.73 -16.54
CA LEU A 573 0.43 -5.96 -17.69
C LEU A 573 0.82 -4.49 -17.47
N HIS A 574 2.03 -4.11 -17.91
CA HIS A 574 2.61 -2.77 -17.70
C HIS A 574 3.31 -2.24 -18.99
N ASP A 575 2.88 -2.72 -20.17
CA ASP A 575 3.36 -2.26 -21.48
C ASP A 575 2.54 -1.06 -22.00
N GLY A 576 3.21 0.04 -22.37
CA GLY A 576 2.58 1.27 -22.89
C GLY A 576 2.31 1.29 -24.40
N TRP A 577 2.15 0.11 -25.01
CA TRP A 577 2.09 -0.07 -26.47
C TRP A 577 0.97 0.74 -27.14
N ASP A 578 -0.28 0.57 -26.68
CA ASP A 578 -1.45 1.25 -27.24
C ASP A 578 -2.09 2.28 -26.28
N ARG A 579 -1.68 2.32 -25.01
CA ARG A 579 -2.17 3.24 -23.98
C ARG A 579 -1.06 3.68 -23.03
N ASN A 580 -1.27 4.81 -22.36
CA ASN A 580 -0.34 5.33 -21.35
C ASN A 580 -0.39 4.46 -20.07
N ILE A 581 0.76 4.29 -19.44
CA ILE A 581 0.94 3.54 -18.18
C ILE A 581 1.32 4.46 -17.01
N LEU A 582 1.64 5.74 -17.26
CA LEU A 582 1.57 6.81 -16.26
C LEU A 582 2.38 6.51 -14.98
N SER A 583 3.56 5.88 -15.12
CA SER A 583 4.31 5.30 -13.99
C SER A 583 4.96 6.32 -13.02
N GLY A 584 4.77 7.62 -13.24
CA GLY A 584 5.17 8.68 -12.27
C GLY A 584 4.23 8.78 -11.06
N VAL A 585 3.06 8.14 -11.10
CA VAL A 585 2.15 8.00 -9.95
C VAL A 585 2.79 7.28 -8.75
N PHE A 586 3.79 6.43 -8.99
CA PHE A 586 4.53 5.72 -7.94
C PHE A 586 5.33 6.66 -7.01
N SER A 587 5.59 7.90 -7.44
CA SER A 587 6.28 8.93 -6.63
C SER A 587 5.51 10.24 -6.43
N ALA A 588 4.40 10.46 -7.15
CA ALA A 588 3.52 11.59 -6.88
C ALA A 588 2.95 11.51 -5.45
N ARG A 589 3.09 12.59 -4.68
CA ARG A 589 2.60 12.71 -3.29
C ARG A 589 2.98 11.49 -2.43
N LEU A 590 4.28 11.17 -2.35
CA LEU A 590 4.78 10.00 -1.60
C LEU A 590 4.33 9.94 -0.11
N TYR A 591 3.90 11.06 0.48
CA TYR A 591 3.30 11.05 1.81
C TYR A 591 2.02 10.19 1.88
N LEU A 592 1.17 10.20 0.85
CA LEU A 592 -0.04 9.36 0.77
C LEU A 592 0.32 7.86 0.76
N LYS A 593 1.37 7.48 0.01
CA LYS A 593 1.88 6.09 -0.04
C LYS A 593 2.36 5.63 1.34
N ARG A 594 3.05 6.51 2.08
CA ARG A 594 3.54 6.26 3.44
C ARG A 594 2.40 6.18 4.47
N LEU A 595 1.38 7.02 4.34
CA LEU A 595 0.15 6.96 5.15
C LEU A 595 -0.61 5.66 4.87
N ASN A 596 -0.72 5.23 3.61
CA ASN A 596 -1.37 3.99 3.22
C ASN A 596 -0.68 2.75 3.84
N ASP A 597 0.62 2.54 3.60
CA ASP A 597 1.38 1.42 4.19
C ASP A 597 1.29 1.42 5.72
N LYS A 598 1.51 2.57 6.38
CA LYS A 598 1.39 2.71 7.84
C LYS A 598 -0.01 2.34 8.36
N THR A 599 -1.07 2.74 7.66
CA THR A 599 -2.46 2.51 8.10
C THR A 599 -2.87 1.05 7.87
N MET A 600 -2.57 0.49 6.69
CA MET A 600 -2.79 -0.93 6.39
C MET A 600 -2.03 -1.82 7.37
N ARG A 601 -0.75 -1.53 7.65
CA ARG A 601 0.06 -2.26 8.64
C ARG A 601 -0.45 -2.11 10.07
N THR A 602 -1.05 -0.97 10.42
CA THR A 602 -1.74 -0.84 11.71
C THR A 602 -2.94 -1.78 11.79
N LEU A 603 -3.63 -2.04 10.67
CA LEU A 603 -4.71 -3.02 10.61
C LEU A 603 -4.20 -4.46 10.62
N THR A 604 -3.35 -4.87 9.67
CA THR A 604 -2.85 -6.24 9.51
C THR A 604 -1.89 -6.70 10.60
N ASP A 605 -0.99 -5.81 11.06
CA ASP A 605 0.13 -6.16 11.93
C ASP A 605 -0.18 -5.87 13.42
N ARG A 606 -1.33 -5.26 13.74
CA ARG A 606 -1.68 -4.92 15.12
C ARG A 606 -3.14 -5.17 15.45
N VAL A 607 -4.07 -4.49 14.77
CA VAL A 607 -5.49 -4.56 15.10
C VAL A 607 -6.05 -5.98 14.90
N GLU A 608 -5.75 -6.62 13.78
CA GLU A 608 -6.32 -7.91 13.41
C GLU A 608 -5.82 -9.10 14.26
N PRO A 609 -4.51 -9.30 14.49
CA PRO A 609 -4.02 -10.42 15.29
C PRO A 609 -4.43 -10.32 16.76
N LEU A 610 -4.48 -9.09 17.31
CA LEU A 610 -5.00 -8.84 18.65
C LEU A 610 -6.52 -9.11 18.72
N SER A 611 -7.28 -8.73 17.69
CA SER A 611 -8.73 -9.01 17.62
C SER A 611 -9.03 -10.51 17.48
N ALA A 612 -8.24 -11.25 16.69
CA ALA A 612 -8.34 -12.71 16.58
C ALA A 612 -8.07 -13.39 17.93
N ALA A 613 -6.98 -13.04 18.60
CA ALA A 613 -6.63 -13.58 19.91
C ALA A 613 -7.68 -13.21 21.00
N ALA A 614 -8.16 -11.97 21.02
CA ALA A 614 -9.19 -11.53 21.95
C ALA A 614 -10.48 -12.33 21.76
N ARG A 615 -10.97 -12.45 20.51
CA ARG A 615 -12.16 -13.24 20.16
C ARG A 615 -12.02 -14.71 20.55
N ALA A 616 -10.90 -15.34 20.19
CA ALA A 616 -10.58 -16.74 20.52
C ALA A 616 -10.56 -17.03 22.04
N TYR A 617 -10.39 -16.00 22.87
CA TYR A 617 -10.41 -16.10 24.32
C TYR A 617 -11.73 -15.65 24.98
N GLY A 618 -12.79 -15.44 24.18
CA GLY A 618 -14.13 -15.07 24.66
C GLY A 618 -14.37 -13.55 24.74
N GLY A 619 -13.46 -12.75 24.16
CA GLY A 619 -13.66 -11.33 23.93
C GLY A 619 -14.79 -11.04 22.93
N ARG A 620 -15.22 -9.79 22.86
CA ARG A 620 -16.39 -9.39 22.05
C ARG A 620 -16.10 -9.46 20.55
N ASP A 621 -17.13 -9.80 19.79
CA ASP A 621 -17.17 -9.54 18.36
C ASP A 621 -17.01 -8.03 18.08
N ARG A 622 -16.12 -7.71 17.14
CA ARG A 622 -15.81 -6.36 16.66
C ARG A 622 -15.67 -6.31 15.14
N GLN A 623 -16.16 -7.32 14.41
CA GLN A 623 -15.97 -7.43 12.95
C GLN A 623 -16.49 -6.19 12.21
N GLU A 624 -17.68 -5.68 12.57
CA GLU A 624 -18.20 -4.45 11.95
C GLU A 624 -17.42 -3.17 12.28
N ARG A 625 -16.54 -3.18 13.28
CA ARG A 625 -15.59 -2.08 13.54
C ARG A 625 -14.27 -2.25 12.77
N LEU A 626 -13.80 -3.49 12.58
CA LEU A 626 -12.70 -3.80 11.64
C LEU A 626 -13.11 -3.35 10.23
N ASN A 627 -14.33 -3.73 9.82
CA ASN A 627 -14.96 -3.34 8.57
C ASN A 627 -15.24 -1.83 8.45
N LEU A 628 -15.34 -1.08 9.56
CA LEU A 628 -15.40 0.37 9.52
C LEU A 628 -14.02 0.99 9.26
N ALA A 629 -12.98 0.53 9.96
CA ALA A 629 -11.62 1.04 9.76
C ALA A 629 -11.08 0.73 8.34
N TRP A 630 -11.34 -0.48 7.83
CA TRP A 630 -11.04 -0.83 6.43
C TRP A 630 -11.87 -0.03 5.42
N ARG A 631 -13.12 0.34 5.74
CA ARG A 631 -13.93 1.17 4.83
C ARG A 631 -13.31 2.55 4.61
N GLU A 632 -12.79 3.18 5.65
CA GLU A 632 -12.10 4.48 5.53
C GLU A 632 -10.82 4.35 4.68
N VAL A 633 -10.00 3.31 4.91
CA VAL A 633 -8.80 3.03 4.09
C VAL A 633 -9.18 2.79 2.62
N LEU A 634 -10.16 1.94 2.36
CA LEU A 634 -10.59 1.60 0.99
C LEU A 634 -11.24 2.78 0.25
N ARG A 635 -11.78 3.78 0.95
CA ARG A 635 -12.33 5.00 0.33
C ARG A 635 -11.26 5.95 -0.20
N ALA A 636 -10.02 5.84 0.30
CA ALA A 636 -8.82 6.50 -0.21
C ALA A 636 -7.97 5.57 -1.12
N HIS A 637 -8.50 4.41 -1.51
CA HIS A 637 -7.88 3.47 -2.47
C HIS A 637 -8.29 3.59 -3.95
N PRO A 638 -9.27 4.41 -4.40
CA PRO A 638 -9.47 4.60 -5.84
C PRO A 638 -8.18 5.03 -6.54
N HIS A 639 -8.05 4.70 -7.82
CA HIS A 639 -6.79 4.89 -8.54
C HIS A 639 -6.32 6.35 -8.56
N ASP A 640 -7.14 7.33 -8.96
CA ASP A 640 -6.76 8.76 -8.96
C ASP A 640 -6.53 9.37 -7.55
N ASP A 641 -7.16 8.80 -6.52
CA ASP A 641 -6.94 9.15 -5.12
C ASP A 641 -5.54 8.70 -4.66
N VAL A 642 -5.29 7.38 -4.64
CA VAL A 642 -4.06 6.80 -4.06
C VAL A 642 -2.82 7.07 -4.92
N CYS A 643 -2.99 7.24 -6.23
CA CYS A 643 -1.92 7.68 -7.13
C CYS A 643 -1.49 9.13 -6.90
N GLY A 644 -2.26 9.95 -6.18
CA GLY A 644 -1.91 11.33 -5.88
C GLY A 644 -2.18 12.31 -7.03
N CYS A 645 -2.89 11.87 -8.08
CA CYS A 645 -3.11 12.58 -9.35
C CYS A 645 -4.49 13.23 -9.48
N SER A 646 -5.08 13.58 -8.33
CA SER A 646 -6.27 14.44 -8.19
C SER A 646 -5.91 15.87 -7.74
N VAL A 647 -6.89 16.78 -7.66
CA VAL A 647 -6.69 18.14 -7.10
C VAL A 647 -6.38 18.10 -5.61
N ASP A 648 -5.74 19.15 -5.07
CA ASP A 648 -5.26 19.16 -3.67
C ASP A 648 -6.33 18.81 -2.62
N ALA A 649 -7.55 19.36 -2.77
CA ALA A 649 -8.68 19.10 -1.87
C ALA A 649 -9.16 17.63 -1.84
N VAL A 650 -8.75 16.79 -2.80
CA VAL A 650 -8.99 15.33 -2.75
C VAL A 650 -7.98 14.66 -1.83
N HIS A 651 -6.74 15.14 -1.81
CA HIS A 651 -5.69 14.60 -0.95
C HIS A 651 -5.85 15.07 0.50
N ASP A 652 -6.38 16.28 0.71
CA ASP A 652 -6.86 16.75 2.02
C ASP A 652 -7.92 15.79 2.61
N ASP A 653 -8.92 15.40 1.81
CA ASP A 653 -9.94 14.39 2.18
C ASP A 653 -9.29 13.01 2.47
N ASN A 654 -8.29 12.59 1.68
CA ASN A 654 -7.60 11.30 1.86
C ASN A 654 -6.74 11.24 3.13
N GLU A 655 -6.06 12.34 3.52
CA GLU A 655 -5.37 12.42 4.81
C GLU A 655 -6.35 12.30 5.99
N VAL A 656 -7.54 12.88 5.88
CA VAL A 656 -8.62 12.72 6.86
C VAL A 656 -9.11 11.26 6.94
N MET A 657 -9.25 10.56 5.80
CA MET A 657 -9.63 9.14 5.78
C MET A 657 -8.58 8.22 6.46
N PHE A 658 -7.29 8.39 6.16
CA PHE A 658 -6.23 7.64 6.86
C PHE A 658 -6.15 7.98 8.36
N LYS A 659 -6.45 9.23 8.74
CA LYS A 659 -6.55 9.66 10.14
C LYS A 659 -7.74 8.97 10.85
N HIS A 660 -8.93 8.98 10.28
CA HIS A 660 -10.10 8.26 10.85
C HIS A 660 -9.80 6.77 11.03
N ALA A 661 -9.23 6.12 10.01
CA ALA A 661 -8.83 4.71 10.10
C ALA A 661 -7.83 4.47 11.26
N THR A 662 -6.91 5.39 11.49
CA THR A 662 -5.94 5.35 12.62
C THR A 662 -6.62 5.56 13.98
N GLU A 663 -7.58 6.46 14.08
CA GLU A 663 -8.35 6.73 15.31
C GLU A 663 -9.24 5.53 15.68
N ILE A 664 -9.94 4.94 14.70
CA ILE A 664 -10.73 3.70 14.89
C ILE A 664 -9.81 2.52 15.27
N SER A 665 -8.65 2.40 14.61
CA SER A 665 -7.64 1.38 14.92
C SER A 665 -7.10 1.51 16.34
N THR A 666 -6.88 2.74 16.82
CA THR A 666 -6.45 3.01 18.20
C THR A 666 -7.50 2.50 19.20
N MET A 667 -8.77 2.84 18.98
CA MET A 667 -9.87 2.34 19.81
C MET A 667 -10.01 0.81 19.75
N LEU A 668 -9.77 0.18 18.61
CA LEU A 668 -9.79 -1.28 18.45
C LEU A 668 -8.65 -1.97 19.21
N VAL A 669 -7.44 -1.41 19.19
CA VAL A 669 -6.31 -1.92 19.98
C VAL A 669 -6.60 -1.79 21.47
N ASP A 670 -7.13 -0.66 21.92
CA ASP A 670 -7.55 -0.47 23.32
C ASP A 670 -8.57 -1.55 23.73
N ASP A 671 -9.62 -1.75 22.93
CA ASP A 671 -10.69 -2.71 23.22
C ASP A 671 -10.20 -4.17 23.20
N ALA A 672 -9.33 -4.54 22.25
CA ALA A 672 -8.72 -5.88 22.19
C ALA A 672 -7.75 -6.10 23.36
N THR A 673 -6.97 -5.08 23.73
CA THR A 673 -6.06 -5.14 24.90
C THR A 673 -6.85 -5.35 26.18
N ASN A 674 -7.97 -4.64 26.39
CA ASN A 674 -8.84 -4.82 27.56
C ASN A 674 -9.41 -6.25 27.71
N ASP A 675 -9.77 -6.90 26.60
CA ASP A 675 -10.18 -8.30 26.61
C ASP A 675 -8.97 -9.24 26.90
N LEU A 676 -7.80 -8.96 26.33
CA LEU A 676 -6.58 -9.77 26.51
C LEU A 676 -5.98 -9.69 27.93
N ILE A 677 -5.97 -8.52 28.58
CA ILE A 677 -5.51 -8.39 29.98
C ILE A 677 -6.42 -9.12 30.97
N SER A 678 -7.70 -9.28 30.61
CA SER A 678 -8.67 -10.09 31.36
C SER A 678 -8.41 -11.59 31.17
N ALA A 679 -7.87 -11.99 30.02
CA ALA A 679 -7.56 -13.38 29.69
C ALA A 679 -6.20 -13.86 30.22
N PHE A 680 -5.12 -13.08 30.07
CA PHE A 680 -3.76 -13.50 30.41
C PHE A 680 -3.43 -13.48 31.91
N ASN A 681 -2.45 -14.31 32.30
CA ASN A 681 -1.93 -14.37 33.66
C ASN A 681 -0.83 -13.31 33.88
N LEU A 682 -1.27 -12.13 34.31
CA LEU A 682 -0.45 -10.94 34.59
C LEU A 682 0.19 -10.93 35.99
N HIS A 683 -0.13 -11.89 36.85
CA HIS A 683 0.38 -11.98 38.23
C HIS A 683 1.90 -11.98 38.27
N HIS A 684 2.49 -11.21 39.18
CA HIS A 684 3.93 -11.20 39.46
C HIS A 684 4.20 -11.39 40.96
N VAL A 685 5.42 -11.81 41.33
CA VAL A 685 5.79 -12.04 42.74
C VAL A 685 6.15 -10.75 43.48
N ASP A 686 6.79 -9.84 42.76
CA ASP A 686 6.89 -8.43 43.14
C ASP A 686 5.56 -7.73 42.82
N ARG A 687 5.08 -6.89 43.75
CA ARG A 687 3.80 -6.17 43.66
C ARG A 687 3.91 -4.86 42.90
N ASP A 688 5.10 -4.28 42.83
CA ASP A 688 5.34 -3.03 42.13
C ASP A 688 5.48 -3.24 40.61
N ALA A 689 5.74 -4.47 40.18
CA ALA A 689 5.78 -4.91 38.77
C ALA A 689 4.56 -4.44 37.97
N VAL A 690 4.74 -3.55 36.99
CA VAL A 690 3.66 -3.06 36.12
C VAL A 690 3.58 -3.95 34.89
N PRO A 691 2.47 -4.67 34.65
CA PRO A 691 2.37 -5.57 33.51
C PRO A 691 2.21 -4.80 32.19
N ILE A 692 2.80 -5.35 31.14
CA ILE A 692 2.67 -4.94 29.74
C ILE A 692 2.54 -6.18 28.85
N LEU A 693 1.98 -6.01 27.64
CA LEU A 693 2.02 -7.02 26.58
C LEU A 693 3.05 -6.59 25.52
N LEU A 694 3.90 -7.52 25.10
CA LEU A 694 4.76 -7.38 23.92
C LEU A 694 4.15 -8.23 22.80
N HIS A 695 3.78 -7.60 21.70
CA HIS A 695 3.14 -8.24 20.54
C HIS A 695 4.07 -8.26 19.33
N ASN A 696 4.46 -9.46 18.90
CA ASN A 696 5.05 -9.71 17.59
C ASN A 696 3.97 -10.33 16.67
N PRO A 697 3.51 -9.64 15.61
CA PRO A 697 2.50 -10.15 14.70
C PRO A 697 3.04 -11.20 13.72
N LEU A 698 4.35 -11.29 13.53
CA LEU A 698 4.95 -12.18 12.55
C LEU A 698 4.97 -13.63 13.05
N PRO A 699 4.84 -14.63 12.14
CA PRO A 699 4.92 -16.05 12.47
C PRO A 699 6.36 -16.51 12.79
N ILE A 700 7.32 -15.57 12.83
CA ILE A 700 8.76 -15.74 13.02
C ILE A 700 9.30 -14.68 14.01
N ALA A 701 10.46 -14.94 14.63
CA ALA A 701 11.01 -14.04 15.64
C ALA A 701 11.42 -12.67 15.06
N TRP A 702 11.07 -11.61 15.79
CA TRP A 702 11.30 -10.19 15.47
C TRP A 702 12.44 -9.58 16.31
N SER A 703 13.07 -8.51 15.83
CA SER A 703 14.08 -7.74 16.57
C SER A 703 14.02 -6.27 16.15
N GLY A 704 14.26 -5.35 17.08
CA GLY A 704 14.21 -3.91 16.81
C GLY A 704 14.10 -3.06 18.08
N THR A 705 13.57 -1.84 17.93
CA THR A 705 13.24 -0.93 19.04
C THR A 705 11.74 -0.78 19.15
N LEU A 706 11.21 -0.85 20.37
CA LEU A 706 9.83 -0.46 20.70
C LEU A 706 9.88 0.83 21.53
N PRO A 707 9.23 1.93 21.13
CA PRO A 707 9.07 3.09 22.00
C PRO A 707 8.17 2.75 23.18
N VAL A 708 8.38 3.42 24.31
CA VAL A 708 7.50 3.34 25.48
C VAL A 708 7.20 4.73 26.01
N ASP A 709 5.91 5.07 26.05
CA ASP A 709 5.37 6.24 26.74
C ASP A 709 4.05 5.83 27.41
N MET A 710 4.06 5.68 28.74
CA MET A 710 2.88 5.22 29.49
C MET A 710 2.88 5.69 30.95
N ALA A 711 1.72 6.11 31.46
CA ALA A 711 1.53 6.52 32.86
C ALA A 711 1.53 5.32 33.83
N LEU A 712 2.16 5.48 35.01
CA LEU A 712 2.23 4.45 36.05
C LEU A 712 1.29 4.71 37.25
N PRO A 713 0.99 3.69 38.08
CA PRO A 713 0.19 3.86 39.29
C PRO A 713 0.90 4.64 40.41
N ALA A 714 0.25 5.71 40.90
CA ALA A 714 0.81 6.65 41.88
C ALA A 714 1.10 6.08 43.30
N TYR A 715 0.77 4.81 43.57
CA TYR A 715 0.94 4.17 44.89
C TYR A 715 2.09 3.18 44.98
N ARG A 716 2.84 2.98 43.88
CA ARG A 716 3.94 2.00 43.77
C ARG A 716 5.28 2.65 44.04
N CYS A 717 6.35 1.87 44.24
CA CYS A 717 7.68 2.35 44.65
C CYS A 717 8.44 3.21 43.59
N TYR A 718 7.77 3.67 42.54
CA TYR A 718 8.28 4.53 41.47
C TYR A 718 8.20 6.01 41.87
N LEU A 719 8.95 6.39 42.90
CA LEU A 719 8.75 7.68 43.60
C LEU A 719 9.71 8.81 43.18
N GLU A 720 10.77 8.51 42.41
CA GLU A 720 11.80 9.48 42.03
C GLU A 720 11.96 9.53 40.49
N ALA A 721 11.85 10.72 39.90
CA ALA A 721 12.12 10.93 38.48
C ALA A 721 13.57 10.58 38.11
N GLY A 722 13.81 10.18 36.85
CA GLY A 722 15.09 9.65 36.39
C GLY A 722 15.38 8.21 36.81
N THR A 723 14.58 7.62 37.72
CA THR A 723 14.67 6.20 38.10
C THR A 723 14.67 5.32 36.86
N GLN A 724 15.74 4.55 36.71
CA GLN A 724 15.91 3.60 35.61
C GLN A 724 15.00 2.39 35.80
N LEU A 725 14.53 1.84 34.68
CA LEU A 725 13.59 0.74 34.64
C LEU A 725 14.15 -0.45 33.86
N LYS A 726 13.58 -1.62 34.13
CA LYS A 726 13.81 -2.85 33.38
C LYS A 726 12.50 -3.50 32.94
N VAL A 727 12.53 -4.18 31.80
CA VAL A 727 11.44 -5.00 31.28
C VAL A 727 11.86 -6.47 31.32
N GLU A 728 11.10 -7.30 32.02
CA GLU A 728 11.36 -8.74 32.13
C GLU A 728 10.19 -9.55 31.58
N LEU A 729 10.45 -10.53 30.70
CA LEU A 729 9.44 -11.45 30.20
C LEU A 729 8.89 -12.32 31.34
N SER A 730 7.57 -12.36 31.50
CA SER A 730 6.92 -13.16 32.54
C SER A 730 7.07 -14.67 32.29
N LYS A 731 7.35 -15.08 31.04
CA LYS A 731 7.84 -16.40 30.67
C LYS A 731 9.10 -16.20 29.81
N PRO A 732 10.31 -16.54 30.29
CA PRO A 732 11.52 -16.49 29.46
C PRO A 732 11.34 -17.29 28.17
N ALA A 733 11.94 -16.79 27.09
CA ALA A 733 11.94 -17.43 25.78
C ALA A 733 13.39 -17.54 25.27
N ASP A 734 13.74 -18.68 24.70
CA ASP A 734 15.12 -18.99 24.34
C ASP A 734 15.65 -18.03 23.27
N GLY A 735 16.83 -17.45 23.52
CA GLY A 735 17.43 -16.44 22.65
C GLY A 735 16.78 -15.05 22.65
N CYS A 736 15.64 -14.87 23.33
CA CYS A 736 15.01 -13.56 23.46
C CYS A 736 15.73 -12.71 24.50
N ILE A 737 16.20 -11.52 24.13
CA ILE A 737 16.88 -10.58 25.02
C ILE A 737 16.21 -9.21 24.95
N ILE A 738 16.00 -8.59 26.10
CA ILE A 738 15.41 -7.25 26.23
C ILE A 738 16.39 -6.35 26.97
N GLN A 739 16.68 -5.18 26.41
CA GLN A 739 17.43 -4.10 27.07
C GLN A 739 16.54 -2.86 27.12
N THR A 740 16.27 -2.38 28.34
CA THR A 740 15.47 -1.17 28.56
C THR A 740 16.36 0.07 28.50
N MET A 741 15.88 1.11 27.83
CA MET A 741 16.44 2.44 27.75
C MET A 741 15.32 3.45 28.04
N ALA A 742 14.70 3.29 29.21
CA ALA A 742 13.55 4.07 29.64
C ALA A 742 13.66 4.43 31.12
N ALA A 743 13.18 5.62 31.46
CA ALA A 743 13.23 6.20 32.79
C ALA A 743 11.85 6.71 33.22
N LEU A 744 11.72 7.08 34.48
CA LEU A 744 10.55 7.76 35.01
C LEU A 744 10.63 9.27 34.81
N THR A 745 9.52 9.87 34.36
CA THR A 745 9.31 11.32 34.41
C THR A 745 8.93 11.76 35.81
N GLU A 746 9.00 13.07 36.06
CA GLU A 746 8.15 13.71 37.10
C GLU A 746 6.66 13.45 36.79
N PRO A 747 5.75 13.58 37.77
CA PRO A 747 4.31 13.51 37.51
C PRO A 747 3.88 14.54 36.44
N GLN A 748 3.25 14.06 35.37
CA GLN A 748 2.75 14.88 34.27
C GLN A 748 1.23 14.82 34.21
N PHE A 749 0.60 15.95 33.91
CA PHE A 749 -0.84 16.05 33.69
C PHE A 749 -1.27 15.19 32.50
N GLY A 750 -2.22 14.27 32.72
CA GLY A 750 -2.75 13.38 31.68
C GLY A 750 -4.27 13.30 31.67
N LEU A 751 -4.84 13.34 30.45
CA LEU A 751 -6.25 13.02 30.20
C LEU A 751 -6.42 11.50 30.08
N HIS A 752 -7.29 10.92 30.90
CA HIS A 752 -7.59 9.48 30.89
C HIS A 752 -9.08 9.25 30.63
N VAL A 753 -9.37 8.55 29.52
CA VAL A 753 -10.73 8.31 29.03
C VAL A 753 -11.21 6.90 29.41
N HIS A 754 -12.22 6.83 30.26
CA HIS A 754 -12.96 5.63 30.65
C HIS A 754 -14.27 5.53 29.86
N ALA A 755 -14.96 4.39 29.96
CA ALA A 755 -16.22 4.13 29.25
C ALA A 755 -17.30 5.22 29.46
N ASP A 756 -17.46 5.71 30.71
CA ASP A 756 -18.52 6.65 31.07
C ASP A 756 -18.01 8.07 31.44
N ARG A 757 -16.69 8.29 31.49
CA ARG A 757 -16.06 9.52 32.01
C ARG A 757 -14.66 9.74 31.44
N ALA A 758 -14.30 11.00 31.20
CA ALA A 758 -12.90 11.41 31.19
C ALA A 758 -12.49 11.95 32.57
N ILE A 759 -11.23 11.76 32.95
CA ILE A 759 -10.61 12.36 34.15
C ILE A 759 -9.26 12.95 33.80
N ASN A 760 -8.84 13.96 34.55
CA ASN A 760 -7.47 14.48 34.52
C ASN A 760 -6.77 14.05 35.81
N VAL A 761 -5.59 13.45 35.70
CA VAL A 761 -4.73 13.09 36.83
C VAL A 761 -3.27 13.36 36.48
N GLU A 762 -2.48 13.77 37.47
CA GLU A 762 -1.03 13.87 37.35
C GLU A 762 -0.41 12.52 37.73
N LEU A 763 0.37 11.92 36.82
CA LEU A 763 0.99 10.61 37.00
C LEU A 763 2.41 10.61 36.44
N PRO A 764 3.38 9.94 37.11
CA PRO A 764 4.69 9.71 36.51
C PRO A 764 4.55 8.75 35.33
N ARG A 765 5.32 8.99 34.27
CA ARG A 765 5.32 8.19 33.04
C ARG A 765 6.63 7.43 32.90
N VAL A 766 6.56 6.24 32.31
CA VAL A 766 7.72 5.59 31.69
C VAL A 766 7.91 6.24 30.33
N GLN A 767 9.08 6.83 30.09
CA GLN A 767 9.45 7.38 28.79
C GLN A 767 10.80 6.86 28.31
N GLY A 768 10.89 6.57 27.01
CA GLY A 768 12.11 6.10 26.34
C GLY A 768 11.83 4.93 25.39
N ALA A 769 12.70 3.93 25.41
CA ALA A 769 12.65 2.81 24.48
C ALA A 769 12.98 1.46 25.13
N VAL A 770 12.55 0.38 24.47
CA VAL A 770 12.86 -1.01 24.78
C VAL A 770 13.50 -1.64 23.55
N LEU A 771 14.77 -2.03 23.64
CA LEU A 771 15.47 -2.78 22.60
C LEU A 771 15.16 -4.27 22.78
N VAL A 772 14.80 -4.96 21.70
CA VAL A 772 14.44 -6.37 21.74
C VAL A 772 15.16 -7.15 20.66
N HIS A 773 15.75 -8.28 21.04
CA HIS A 773 16.30 -9.29 20.15
C HIS A 773 15.49 -10.58 20.26
N ASN A 774 15.16 -11.20 19.14
CA ASN A 774 14.38 -12.44 19.00
C ASN A 774 13.11 -12.52 19.86
N LEU A 775 12.24 -11.49 19.79
CA LEU A 775 10.89 -11.59 20.34
C LEU A 775 10.14 -12.72 19.62
N PRO A 776 9.75 -13.83 20.29
CA PRO A 776 9.03 -14.92 19.63
C PRO A 776 7.67 -14.45 19.09
N PRO A 777 7.08 -15.16 18.10
CA PRO A 777 5.75 -14.85 17.58
C PRO A 777 4.69 -14.72 18.66
N GLY A 778 3.72 -13.82 18.46
CA GLY A 778 2.56 -13.67 19.33
C GLY A 778 2.65 -12.61 20.40
N ILE A 779 1.75 -12.75 21.38
CA ILE A 779 1.53 -11.83 22.49
C ILE A 779 2.16 -12.43 23.75
N HIS A 780 3.05 -11.69 24.40
CA HIS A 780 3.80 -12.13 25.57
C HIS A 780 3.63 -11.15 26.73
N VAL A 781 3.32 -11.66 27.92
CA VAL A 781 3.28 -10.85 29.13
C VAL A 781 4.71 -10.53 29.56
N ALA A 782 5.00 -9.26 29.78
CA ALA A 782 6.21 -8.77 30.41
C ALA A 782 5.87 -7.81 31.56
N HIS A 783 6.86 -7.50 32.39
CA HIS A 783 6.69 -6.64 33.55
C HIS A 783 7.77 -5.55 33.56
N ILE A 784 7.33 -4.29 33.69
CA ILE A 784 8.19 -3.15 34.02
C ILE A 784 8.46 -3.19 35.53
N LEU A 785 9.72 -3.03 35.91
CA LEU A 785 10.23 -3.06 37.29
C LEU A 785 11.25 -1.93 37.52
N PRO A 786 11.46 -1.48 38.76
CA PRO A 786 12.53 -0.53 39.08
C PRO A 786 13.92 -1.16 38.94
N GLY A 787 14.92 -0.33 38.65
CA GLY A 787 16.33 -0.70 38.59
C GLY A 787 16.76 -1.23 37.23
N HIS A 788 18.02 -1.68 37.15
CA HIS A 788 18.67 -2.03 35.89
C HIS A 788 18.36 -3.47 35.46
N GLY A 789 18.08 -3.65 34.17
CA GLY A 789 18.04 -4.97 33.52
C GLY A 789 19.44 -5.53 33.30
N PRO A 790 19.57 -6.83 33.00
CA PRO A 790 20.85 -7.43 32.65
C PRO A 790 21.35 -6.86 31.32
N GLN A 791 22.56 -6.27 31.32
CA GLN A 791 23.25 -5.78 30.11
C GLN A 791 23.82 -6.95 29.29
N ASN A 792 22.93 -7.82 28.84
CA ASN A 792 23.26 -8.92 27.93
C ASN A 792 23.27 -8.40 26.50
N LEU A 793 24.22 -8.85 25.68
CA LEU A 793 24.26 -8.59 24.23
C LEU A 793 23.93 -9.87 23.47
N PRO A 794 23.12 -9.82 22.39
CA PRO A 794 22.86 -10.99 21.55
C PRO A 794 24.04 -11.38 20.65
N ALA A 795 24.96 -10.45 20.39
CA ALA A 795 26.17 -10.69 19.60
C ALA A 795 27.31 -9.77 20.07
N LYS A 796 28.31 -9.52 19.21
CA LYS A 796 29.37 -8.54 19.47
C LYS A 796 28.76 -7.14 19.68
N PRO A 797 29.30 -6.32 20.60
CA PRO A 797 28.86 -4.93 20.74
C PRO A 797 29.12 -4.14 19.46
N VAL A 798 28.31 -3.11 19.22
CA VAL A 798 28.63 -2.11 18.18
C VAL A 798 29.81 -1.28 18.65
N LYS A 799 30.79 -1.08 17.78
CA LYS A 799 32.00 -0.30 18.03
C LYS A 799 32.07 0.89 17.08
N THR A 800 32.46 2.04 17.59
CA THR A 800 32.73 3.24 16.79
C THR A 800 34.23 3.51 16.69
N GLY A 801 34.59 4.51 15.88
CA GLY A 801 35.93 5.10 15.93
C GLY A 801 36.00 6.40 15.14
N GLY A 802 36.56 7.45 15.74
CA GLY A 802 36.68 8.76 15.12
C GLY A 802 37.36 9.77 16.04
N ARG A 803 36.76 10.95 16.20
CA ARG A 803 37.21 12.00 17.14
C ARG A 803 36.08 12.33 18.12
N GLN A 804 36.40 12.97 19.24
CA GLN A 804 35.41 13.32 20.25
C GLN A 804 34.26 14.14 19.64
N GLY A 805 33.01 13.64 19.77
CA GLY A 805 31.80 14.21 19.17
C GLY A 805 31.42 13.70 17.76
N ARG A 806 32.30 12.97 17.05
CA ARG A 806 32.03 12.46 15.69
C ARG A 806 32.74 11.14 15.41
N THR A 807 31.97 10.12 15.06
CA THR A 807 32.54 8.88 14.51
C THR A 807 32.88 9.01 13.02
N ASP A 808 33.95 8.34 12.58
CA ASP A 808 34.29 8.12 11.17
C ASP A 808 33.77 6.76 10.67
N TRP A 809 33.40 5.83 11.57
CA TRP A 809 32.85 4.51 11.23
C TRP A 809 32.11 3.84 12.41
N MET A 810 31.25 2.86 12.11
CA MET A 810 30.65 1.96 13.10
C MET A 810 30.64 0.50 12.60
N GLU A 811 30.84 -0.46 13.48
CA GLU A 811 30.98 -1.89 13.14
C GLU A 811 30.41 -2.79 14.23
N ASN A 812 29.66 -3.83 13.86
CA ASN A 812 29.17 -4.88 14.77
C ASN A 812 29.80 -6.26 14.52
N GLY A 813 30.78 -6.34 13.60
CA GLY A 813 31.46 -7.57 13.21
C GLY A 813 30.66 -8.50 12.27
N LEU A 814 29.51 -8.03 11.76
CA LEU A 814 28.79 -8.55 10.59
C LEU A 814 28.85 -7.53 9.45
N VAL A 815 28.62 -6.26 9.75
CA VAL A 815 28.71 -5.13 8.82
C VAL A 815 29.49 -4.00 9.47
N ARG A 816 30.22 -3.24 8.63
CA ARG A 816 30.90 -1.98 8.98
C ARG A 816 30.39 -0.88 8.07
N VAL A 817 29.95 0.24 8.66
CA VAL A 817 29.59 1.48 7.97
C VAL A 817 30.72 2.47 8.16
N GLN A 818 31.17 3.15 7.10
CA GLN A 818 32.21 4.17 7.14
C GLN A 818 31.68 5.48 6.53
N PHE A 819 31.79 6.58 7.27
CA PHE A 819 31.16 7.85 6.91
C PHE A 819 32.12 8.77 6.13
N GLY A 820 31.61 9.34 5.04
CA GLY A 820 32.30 10.34 4.24
C GLY A 820 32.27 11.74 4.87
N ARG A 821 32.83 12.71 4.14
CA ARG A 821 32.74 14.16 4.46
C ARG A 821 31.94 14.94 3.41
N ASP A 822 31.11 14.21 2.70
CA ASP A 822 30.40 14.56 1.46
C ASP A 822 28.96 14.01 1.50
N GLY A 823 28.42 13.78 2.69
CA GLY A 823 27.08 13.21 2.93
C GLY A 823 26.94 11.71 2.65
N ARG A 824 27.95 11.05 2.08
CA ARG A 824 27.89 9.63 1.71
C ARG A 824 28.44 8.70 2.80
N PHE A 825 28.16 7.41 2.65
CA PHE A 825 28.78 6.36 3.46
C PHE A 825 29.04 5.07 2.65
N ASP A 826 30.03 4.31 3.11
CA ASP A 826 30.41 3.01 2.56
C ASP A 826 29.91 1.90 3.49
N VAL A 827 29.38 0.81 2.92
CA VAL A 827 28.94 -0.39 3.66
C VAL A 827 29.82 -1.57 3.27
N ILE A 828 30.51 -2.15 4.26
CA ILE A 828 31.44 -3.26 4.11
C ILE A 828 30.83 -4.50 4.76
N ASP A 829 30.60 -5.55 3.98
CA ASP A 829 30.09 -6.83 4.47
C ASP A 829 31.23 -7.72 4.99
N SER A 830 31.10 -8.20 6.23
CA SER A 830 32.08 -9.14 6.81
C SER A 830 31.95 -10.56 6.26
N GLY A 831 30.85 -10.89 5.57
CA GLY A 831 30.63 -12.15 4.86
C GLY A 831 31.37 -12.19 3.53
N THR A 832 30.75 -11.63 2.48
CA THR A 832 31.29 -11.56 1.10
C THR A 832 32.61 -10.79 0.96
N LYS A 833 33.01 -10.00 1.98
CA LYS A 833 34.12 -9.03 1.94
C LYS A 833 33.93 -7.91 0.91
N ARG A 834 32.72 -7.73 0.38
CA ARG A 834 32.39 -6.69 -0.58
C ARG A 834 32.21 -5.34 0.13
N THR A 835 32.78 -4.31 -0.46
CA THR A 835 32.52 -2.91 -0.08
C THR A 835 31.58 -2.28 -1.10
N TYR A 836 30.49 -1.71 -0.62
CA TYR A 836 29.54 -0.91 -1.38
C TYR A 836 29.85 0.57 -1.10
N THR A 837 30.52 1.23 -2.07
CA THR A 837 31.11 2.57 -1.87
C THR A 837 30.22 3.70 -2.38
N GLY A 838 30.03 4.73 -1.55
CA GLY A 838 29.31 5.95 -1.90
C GLY A 838 27.78 5.79 -1.90
N LEU A 839 27.24 5.03 -0.95
CA LEU A 839 25.81 4.95 -0.66
C LEU A 839 25.32 6.24 0.03
N GLY A 840 24.00 6.45 0.07
CA GLY A 840 23.41 7.70 0.58
C GLY A 840 23.63 8.91 -0.35
N ARG A 841 23.98 8.67 -1.61
CA ARG A 841 24.33 9.73 -2.58
C ARG A 841 23.08 10.40 -3.12
N LEU A 842 22.92 11.70 -2.87
CA LEU A 842 21.73 12.45 -3.30
C LEU A 842 21.84 12.96 -4.75
N GLU A 843 20.75 12.81 -5.49
CA GLU A 843 20.55 13.30 -6.87
C GLU A 843 19.28 14.15 -6.94
N SER A 844 19.32 15.26 -7.68
CA SER A 844 18.15 16.07 -8.03
C SER A 844 18.16 16.31 -9.54
N SER A 845 17.05 16.01 -10.21
CA SER A 845 16.78 16.48 -11.59
C SER A 845 15.63 17.46 -11.58
N GLU A 846 15.45 18.21 -12.66
CA GLU A 846 14.14 18.84 -12.94
C GLU A 846 13.04 17.77 -13.08
N ASP A 847 11.79 18.21 -12.95
CA ASP A 847 10.60 17.51 -13.40
C ASP A 847 9.60 18.50 -14.02
N ALA A 848 9.59 18.57 -15.35
CA ALA A 848 8.68 19.40 -16.14
C ALA A 848 7.34 18.70 -16.45
N GLY A 849 7.07 17.56 -15.81
CA GLY A 849 5.89 16.73 -16.01
C GLY A 849 4.71 17.13 -15.12
N ASP A 850 4.00 16.12 -14.63
CA ASP A 850 2.82 16.28 -13.75
C ASP A 850 2.67 15.08 -12.80
N SER A 851 1.57 15.03 -12.06
CA SER A 851 1.29 13.97 -11.09
C SER A 851 1.27 12.56 -11.70
N TYR A 852 1.09 12.41 -13.02
CA TYR A 852 1.12 11.11 -13.69
C TYR A 852 2.51 10.71 -14.21
N ASP A 853 3.31 11.65 -14.71
CA ASP A 853 4.58 11.33 -15.37
C ASP A 853 5.70 12.30 -14.98
N TRP A 854 6.91 11.77 -14.74
CA TRP A 854 8.13 12.58 -14.71
C TRP A 854 8.51 12.99 -16.13
N SER A 855 8.96 14.23 -16.34
CA SER A 855 9.56 14.66 -17.61
C SER A 855 10.84 15.47 -17.42
N ALA A 856 11.80 15.26 -18.32
CA ALA A 856 12.87 16.21 -18.56
C ALA A 856 12.32 17.53 -19.13
N GLY A 857 13.06 18.62 -18.93
CA GLY A 857 12.89 19.89 -19.62
C GLY A 857 13.48 19.87 -21.04
N GLY A 858 13.67 21.05 -21.62
CA GLY A 858 14.26 21.23 -22.96
C GLY A 858 13.49 20.65 -24.15
N HIS A 859 12.30 20.08 -23.91
CA HIS A 859 11.53 19.29 -24.90
C HIS A 859 10.04 19.70 -24.92
N PRO A 860 9.71 20.98 -25.19
CA PRO A 860 8.33 21.45 -25.21
C PRO A 860 7.55 20.84 -26.39
N VAL A 861 6.36 20.29 -26.10
CA VAL A 861 5.39 19.82 -27.09
C VAL A 861 4.33 20.91 -27.31
N GLU A 862 3.85 21.08 -28.55
CA GLU A 862 2.91 22.15 -28.89
C GLU A 862 1.52 21.89 -28.25
N VAL A 863 1.14 22.78 -27.33
CA VAL A 863 -0.10 22.74 -26.53
C VAL A 863 -1.34 22.59 -27.41
N GLY A 864 -2.25 21.70 -27.04
CA GLY A 864 -3.53 21.51 -27.74
C GLY A 864 -3.46 20.87 -29.14
N THR A 865 -2.29 20.49 -29.66
CA THR A 865 -2.20 19.78 -30.96
C THR A 865 -2.80 18.38 -30.94
N GLY A 866 -2.58 17.65 -29.85
CA GLY A 866 -2.93 16.23 -29.69
C GLY A 866 -2.04 15.31 -30.53
N ARG A 867 -1.67 14.13 -29.99
CA ARG A 867 -0.88 13.09 -30.66
C ARG A 867 0.29 13.63 -31.51
N GLY A 868 1.08 14.55 -30.96
CA GLY A 868 2.28 15.10 -31.60
C GLY A 868 3.31 14.03 -32.01
N SER A 869 4.42 14.43 -32.63
CA SER A 869 5.47 13.50 -33.06
C SER A 869 5.92 12.57 -31.93
N LYS A 870 6.10 11.28 -32.23
CA LYS A 870 6.71 10.34 -31.27
C LYS A 870 8.19 10.68 -31.07
N MET A 871 8.71 10.50 -29.86
CA MET A 871 10.15 10.67 -29.62
C MET A 871 10.93 9.45 -30.10
N GLU A 872 11.83 9.64 -31.06
CA GLU A 872 12.77 8.60 -31.51
C GLU A 872 13.67 8.05 -30.39
N LYS A 873 13.93 8.87 -29.37
CA LYS A 873 14.87 8.56 -28.27
C LYS A 873 14.33 9.09 -26.95
N ARG A 874 14.63 8.36 -25.87
CA ARG A 874 14.27 8.73 -24.50
C ARG A 874 14.85 10.11 -24.14
N ALA A 875 13.99 11.02 -23.68
CA ALA A 875 14.41 12.28 -23.09
C ALA A 875 15.33 12.05 -21.86
N LYS A 876 16.21 13.00 -21.59
CA LYS A 876 17.14 12.97 -20.44
C LYS A 876 17.09 14.29 -19.71
N ALA A 877 17.21 14.23 -18.38
CA ALA A 877 17.30 15.41 -17.54
C ALA A 877 18.35 16.40 -18.04
N VAL A 878 17.97 17.68 -18.10
CA VAL A 878 18.76 18.80 -18.63
C VAL A 878 19.53 19.52 -17.50
N ASP A 879 18.98 19.55 -16.28
CA ASP A 879 19.70 19.95 -15.05
C ASP A 879 19.62 18.83 -14.01
N ARG A 880 20.43 17.78 -14.24
CA ARG A 880 20.69 16.71 -13.26
C ARG A 880 21.90 17.07 -12.41
N ARG A 881 21.65 17.46 -11.16
CA ARG A 881 22.64 17.76 -10.14
C ARG A 881 22.91 16.56 -9.24
N ILE A 882 24.11 16.48 -8.68
CA ILE A 882 24.48 15.39 -7.77
C ILE A 882 25.31 15.93 -6.62
N CYS A 883 24.82 15.75 -5.39
CA CYS A 883 25.29 16.52 -4.25
C CYS A 883 26.79 16.34 -3.95
N ASP A 884 27.39 15.18 -4.27
CA ASP A 884 28.83 14.94 -4.07
C ASP A 884 29.75 15.55 -5.15
N LEU A 885 29.20 16.03 -6.26
CA LEU A 885 29.94 16.62 -7.38
C LEU A 885 29.79 18.14 -7.49
N ASP A 886 28.72 18.71 -6.93
CA ASP A 886 28.49 20.17 -6.91
C ASP A 886 29.59 20.93 -6.12
N ASP A 887 29.63 22.26 -6.26
CA ASP A 887 30.62 23.11 -5.58
C ASP A 887 30.45 23.14 -4.05
N SER A 888 31.53 23.40 -3.32
CA SER A 888 31.59 23.30 -1.85
C SER A 888 30.90 24.44 -1.09
N ASP A 889 30.46 25.48 -1.79
CA ASP A 889 29.60 26.56 -1.27
C ASP A 889 28.10 26.25 -1.47
N LYS A 890 27.74 25.43 -2.46
CA LYS A 890 26.38 24.93 -2.71
C LYS A 890 25.94 23.79 -1.78
N ARG A 891 26.82 23.28 -0.91
CA ARG A 891 26.47 22.22 0.05
C ARG A 891 27.17 22.38 1.39
N SER A 892 26.47 22.00 2.45
CA SER A 892 27.05 21.81 3.79
C SER A 892 26.70 20.41 4.27
N THR A 893 27.66 19.67 4.82
CA THR A 893 27.40 18.33 5.37
C THR A 893 27.99 18.17 6.75
N SER A 894 27.21 17.63 7.69
CA SER A 894 27.66 17.28 9.04
C SER A 894 27.49 15.77 9.29
N VAL A 895 28.37 15.22 10.13
CA VAL A 895 28.27 13.84 10.62
C VAL A 895 28.40 13.91 12.13
N THR A 896 27.37 13.49 12.85
CA THR A 896 27.23 13.69 14.29
C THR A 896 26.84 12.37 14.96
N LEU A 897 27.55 12.01 16.03
CA LEU A 897 27.22 10.83 16.82
C LEU A 897 26.03 11.16 17.73
N MET A 898 24.85 10.61 17.43
CA MET A 898 23.62 10.90 18.18
C MET A 898 23.46 9.98 19.38
N MET A 899 23.72 8.68 19.19
CA MET A 899 23.63 7.68 20.26
C MET A 899 24.74 6.65 20.09
N GLU A 900 25.42 6.33 21.19
CA GLU A 900 26.39 5.24 21.29
C GLU A 900 26.12 4.43 22.55
N ASN A 901 25.89 3.12 22.37
CA ASN A 901 25.90 2.13 23.44
C ASN A 901 26.28 0.76 22.83
N GLU A 902 26.48 -0.26 23.68
CA GLU A 902 26.93 -1.57 23.20
C GLU A 902 25.90 -2.29 22.30
N TRP A 903 24.60 -2.01 22.47
CA TRP A 903 23.54 -2.59 21.65
C TRP A 903 23.41 -1.92 20.29
N LEU A 904 23.48 -0.59 20.21
CA LEU A 904 23.32 0.14 18.95
C LEU A 904 24.13 1.43 18.92
N THR A 905 24.39 1.89 17.69
CA THR A 905 24.91 3.22 17.42
C THR A 905 24.03 3.88 16.36
N THR A 906 23.68 5.15 16.58
CA THR A 906 22.97 5.99 15.62
C THR A 906 23.78 7.23 15.31
N VAL A 907 23.99 7.49 14.03
CA VAL A 907 24.79 8.59 13.48
C VAL A 907 23.92 9.41 12.55
N LEU A 908 23.79 10.70 12.84
CA LEU A 908 23.15 11.66 11.94
C LEU A 908 24.15 12.06 10.85
N VAL A 909 23.80 11.83 9.60
CA VAL A 909 24.44 12.41 8.42
C VAL A 909 23.49 13.45 7.85
N GLN A 910 23.78 14.72 8.06
CA GLN A 910 22.95 15.85 7.65
C GLN A 910 23.58 16.52 6.43
N VAL A 911 22.76 16.85 5.43
CA VAL A 911 23.14 17.46 4.17
C VAL A 911 22.20 18.62 3.89
N HIS A 912 22.73 19.85 3.84
CA HIS A 912 22.04 21.01 3.28
C HIS A 912 22.56 21.22 1.85
N TRP A 913 21.68 21.39 0.88
CA TRP A 913 22.01 21.45 -0.54
C TRP A 913 21.24 22.57 -1.25
N SER A 914 21.98 23.51 -1.84
CA SER A 914 21.48 24.61 -2.67
C SER A 914 20.99 24.06 -4.01
N LEU A 915 19.67 24.09 -4.22
CA LEU A 915 18.99 23.59 -5.41
C LEU A 915 18.11 24.69 -6.04
N PRO A 916 17.91 24.70 -7.38
CA PRO A 916 17.07 25.69 -8.03
C PRO A 916 15.64 25.70 -7.51
N THR A 917 15.11 26.90 -7.27
CA THR A 917 13.80 27.13 -6.65
C THR A 917 12.63 26.53 -7.41
N SER A 918 12.62 26.53 -8.75
CA SER A 918 11.53 25.99 -9.59
C SER A 918 11.97 25.71 -11.04
N PHE A 919 11.02 25.35 -11.90
CA PHE A 919 11.21 25.23 -13.35
C PHE A 919 10.47 26.34 -14.13
N ASP A 920 11.20 27.02 -15.02
CA ASP A 920 10.64 28.00 -15.95
C ASP A 920 10.21 27.29 -17.24
N ASP A 921 8.89 27.16 -17.40
CA ASP A 921 8.23 26.62 -18.59
C ASP A 921 8.56 27.37 -19.89
N ALA A 922 8.88 28.67 -19.84
CA ALA A 922 9.14 29.49 -21.02
C ALA A 922 10.58 29.33 -21.54
N THR A 923 11.58 29.19 -20.65
CA THR A 923 12.95 28.84 -21.06
C THR A 923 13.24 27.33 -21.04
N GLN A 924 12.30 26.52 -20.55
CA GLN A 924 12.37 25.06 -20.45
C GLN A 924 13.55 24.55 -19.62
N LYS A 925 13.83 25.25 -18.50
CA LYS A 925 14.97 25.04 -17.60
C LYS A 925 14.61 25.33 -16.15
N ARG A 926 15.41 24.82 -15.21
CA ARG A 926 15.36 25.25 -13.81
C ARG A 926 15.81 26.72 -13.65
N THR A 927 15.34 27.37 -12.59
CA THR A 927 15.72 28.74 -12.23
C THR A 927 17.22 28.90 -11.94
N ALA A 928 17.72 30.15 -11.99
CA ALA A 928 19.08 30.49 -11.56
C ALA A 928 19.16 30.91 -10.07
N GLU A 929 18.00 31.13 -9.45
CA GLU A 929 17.83 31.30 -8.01
C GLU A 929 17.81 29.92 -7.34
N GLU A 930 18.44 29.78 -6.18
CA GLU A 930 18.59 28.52 -5.47
C GLU A 930 18.27 28.69 -3.97
N ASP A 931 17.73 27.64 -3.35
CA ASP A 931 17.46 27.58 -1.91
C ASP A 931 17.82 26.20 -1.30
N TRP A 932 17.81 26.12 0.04
CA TRP A 932 18.44 25.06 0.82
C TRP A 932 17.49 23.90 1.20
N VAL A 933 17.40 22.91 0.32
CA VAL A 933 16.84 21.61 0.69
C VAL A 933 17.74 20.95 1.73
N THR A 934 17.13 20.46 2.82
CA THR A 934 17.85 19.75 3.89
C THR A 934 17.43 18.29 3.94
N VAL A 935 18.41 17.39 4.05
CA VAL A 935 18.22 15.93 4.15
C VAL A 935 19.03 15.41 5.35
N GLU A 936 18.40 14.64 6.22
CA GLU A 936 18.98 14.12 7.45
C GLU A 936 18.82 12.61 7.52
N HIS A 937 19.91 11.86 7.40
CA HIS A 937 19.94 10.40 7.52
C HIS A 937 20.37 9.98 8.93
N TYR A 938 19.45 9.40 9.70
CA TYR A 938 19.69 8.81 11.02
C TYR A 938 20.11 7.35 10.86
N VAL A 939 21.39 7.14 10.52
CA VAL A 939 21.96 5.83 10.18
C VAL A 939 22.26 5.05 11.47
N THR A 940 21.56 3.93 11.65
CA THR A 940 21.61 3.07 12.84
C THR A 940 22.16 1.68 12.51
N LEU A 941 23.10 1.20 13.33
CA LEU A 941 23.57 -0.19 13.32
C LEU A 941 23.31 -0.83 14.69
N ARG A 942 22.78 -2.06 14.69
CA ARG A 942 22.45 -2.84 15.89
C ARG A 942 23.36 -4.06 16.01
N THR A 943 23.66 -4.47 17.24
CA THR A 943 24.31 -5.76 17.53
C THR A 943 23.50 -6.92 16.94
N GLY A 944 24.19 -7.88 16.32
CA GLY A 944 23.58 -9.07 15.72
C GLY A 944 22.83 -8.88 14.38
N SER A 945 22.66 -7.64 13.90
CA SER A 945 21.98 -7.37 12.62
C SER A 945 22.95 -7.23 11.44
N ARG A 946 22.54 -7.70 10.25
CA ARG A 946 23.17 -7.32 8.97
C ARG A 946 22.52 -6.09 8.32
N LEU A 947 21.33 -5.71 8.77
CA LEU A 947 20.62 -4.54 8.27
C LEU A 947 21.24 -3.28 8.87
N VAL A 948 21.68 -2.37 8.00
CA VAL A 948 21.88 -0.96 8.36
C VAL A 948 20.52 -0.29 8.21
N GLU A 949 20.02 0.35 9.27
CA GLU A 949 18.71 0.98 9.29
C GLU A 949 18.89 2.49 9.15
N ILE A 950 18.05 3.16 8.36
CA ILE A 950 18.13 4.61 8.15
C ILE A 950 16.72 5.20 8.19
N GLU A 951 16.52 6.19 9.05
CA GLU A 951 15.38 7.09 8.95
C GLU A 951 15.85 8.40 8.32
N THR A 952 15.15 8.86 7.28
CA THR A 952 15.46 10.10 6.58
C THR A 952 14.40 11.15 6.85
N MET A 953 14.81 12.32 7.34
CA MET A 953 14.00 13.53 7.28
C MET A 953 14.42 14.38 6.08
N ILE A 954 13.47 15.08 5.47
CA ILE A 954 13.64 15.98 4.33
C ILE A 954 12.89 17.26 4.67
N ASN A 955 13.52 18.41 4.48
CA ASN A 955 12.82 19.70 4.38
C ASN A 955 13.00 20.21 2.95
N ASN A 956 11.94 20.14 2.15
CA ASN A 956 11.92 20.64 0.79
C ASN A 956 11.48 22.11 0.75
N THR A 957 12.18 22.92 -0.04
CA THR A 957 11.80 24.30 -0.37
C THR A 957 11.73 24.54 -1.89
N CYS A 958 12.02 23.52 -2.71
CA CYS A 958 12.08 23.63 -4.17
C CYS A 958 10.88 22.98 -4.87
N GLU A 959 10.51 23.58 -5.99
CA GLU A 959 9.45 23.11 -6.90
C GLU A 959 10.03 22.36 -8.12
N ASP A 960 9.16 21.63 -8.83
CA ASP A 960 9.43 21.07 -10.17
C ASP A 960 10.72 20.23 -10.25
N HIS A 961 10.92 19.36 -9.27
CA HIS A 961 12.14 18.55 -9.13
C HIS A 961 11.85 17.12 -8.64
N ARG A 962 12.77 16.19 -8.92
CA ARG A 962 12.76 14.83 -8.37
C ARG A 962 14.03 14.58 -7.55
N LEU A 963 13.88 14.34 -6.26
CA LEU A 963 14.96 14.07 -5.31
C LEU A 963 15.09 12.56 -5.06
N ARG A 964 16.30 12.02 -5.20
CA ARG A 964 16.56 10.56 -5.15
C ARG A 964 17.79 10.21 -4.31
N VAL A 965 17.73 9.07 -3.63
CA VAL A 965 18.91 8.43 -3.04
C VAL A 965 19.45 7.37 -4.00
N CYS A 966 20.72 7.52 -4.36
CA CYS A 966 21.46 6.61 -5.21
C CYS A 966 22.32 5.67 -4.37
N LEU A 967 22.27 4.37 -4.70
CA LEU A 967 22.97 3.30 -4.03
C LEU A 967 23.85 2.56 -5.05
N PRO A 968 25.11 3.00 -5.28
CA PRO A 968 26.02 2.34 -6.21
C PRO A 968 26.36 0.92 -5.74
N THR A 969 25.90 -0.09 -6.48
CA THR A 969 26.06 -1.49 -6.07
C THR A 969 27.40 -2.08 -6.51
N GLY A 970 28.03 -1.52 -7.53
CA GLY A 970 29.19 -2.11 -8.21
C GLY A 970 28.87 -3.39 -9.01
N LEU A 971 27.59 -3.81 -9.07
CA LEU A 971 27.15 -5.02 -9.74
C LEU A 971 26.63 -4.71 -11.16
N THR A 972 26.70 -5.69 -12.06
CA THR A 972 26.22 -5.59 -13.45
C THR A 972 25.23 -6.71 -13.85
N PRO A 973 24.23 -7.06 -13.01
CA PRO A 973 23.28 -8.12 -13.35
C PRO A 973 22.36 -7.72 -14.51
N LYS A 974 21.87 -8.71 -15.25
CA LYS A 974 20.83 -8.52 -16.28
C LYS A 974 19.41 -8.32 -15.70
N LYS A 975 19.25 -8.55 -14.39
CA LYS A 975 17.97 -8.50 -13.69
C LYS A 975 18.09 -7.82 -12.32
N VAL A 976 16.99 -7.22 -11.91
CA VAL A 976 16.73 -6.64 -10.58
C VAL A 976 15.54 -7.39 -9.97
N TRP A 977 15.56 -7.61 -8.65
CA TRP A 977 14.50 -8.31 -7.92
C TRP A 977 13.84 -7.37 -6.91
N SER A 978 12.51 -7.25 -6.99
CA SER A 978 11.71 -6.33 -6.20
C SER A 978 10.49 -7.04 -5.62
N GLY A 979 10.13 -6.71 -4.38
CA GLY A 979 8.84 -7.10 -3.81
C GLY A 979 7.68 -6.43 -4.56
N GLY A 980 6.58 -7.15 -4.69
CA GLY A 980 5.33 -6.73 -5.32
C GLY A 980 4.13 -7.42 -4.68
N VAL A 981 2.94 -7.27 -5.27
CA VAL A 981 1.69 -7.89 -4.77
C VAL A 981 1.83 -9.41 -4.70
N TYR A 982 1.85 -9.94 -3.46
CA TYR A 982 2.04 -11.36 -3.15
C TYR A 982 3.22 -12.05 -3.87
N ASP A 983 4.25 -11.30 -4.28
CA ASP A 983 5.39 -11.89 -4.98
C ASP A 983 6.72 -11.13 -4.86
N VAL A 984 7.82 -11.79 -5.21
CA VAL A 984 9.09 -11.17 -5.59
C VAL A 984 9.33 -11.35 -7.08
N LEU A 985 9.20 -10.22 -7.78
CA LEU A 985 9.28 -10.08 -9.23
C LEU A 985 10.75 -10.01 -9.70
N SER A 986 10.99 -10.24 -11.00
CA SER A 986 12.32 -10.03 -11.60
C SER A 986 12.20 -9.26 -12.91
N ARG A 987 12.69 -8.02 -12.95
CA ARG A 987 12.64 -7.14 -14.12
C ARG A 987 14.02 -6.96 -14.75
N LEU A 988 14.10 -6.46 -15.98
CA LEU A 988 15.38 -6.21 -16.66
C LEU A 988 16.04 -4.94 -16.11
N THR A 989 17.37 -4.95 -16.01
CA THR A 989 18.17 -3.77 -15.62
C THR A 989 18.38 -2.78 -16.77
N SER A 990 17.91 -3.10 -17.98
CA SER A 990 17.94 -2.22 -19.14
C SER A 990 16.59 -2.24 -19.87
N ILE A 991 15.97 -1.07 -19.86
CA ILE A 991 14.74 -0.56 -20.49
C ILE A 991 14.83 -0.13 -21.97
N PRO A 992 14.52 -0.90 -23.04
CA PRO A 992 14.54 -0.34 -24.39
C PRO A 992 13.59 0.86 -24.53
N HIS A 993 13.87 1.74 -25.49
CA HIS A 993 13.02 2.88 -25.81
C HIS A 993 12.24 2.57 -27.08
N GLU A 994 11.04 2.02 -26.91
CA GLU A 994 10.16 1.66 -28.02
C GLU A 994 9.46 2.92 -28.56
N SER A 995 10.14 3.62 -29.48
CA SER A 995 9.68 4.92 -30.02
C SER A 995 8.32 4.85 -30.74
N ASP A 996 7.83 3.67 -31.08
CA ASP A 996 6.55 3.47 -31.76
C ASP A 996 5.37 3.17 -30.83
N TRP A 997 5.58 3.07 -29.52
CA TRP A 997 4.49 2.89 -28.54
C TRP A 997 3.75 4.23 -28.28
N GLU A 998 2.51 4.19 -27.79
CA GLU A 998 1.78 5.42 -27.43
C GLU A 998 2.44 6.11 -26.23
N GLN A 999 2.90 5.31 -25.24
CA GLN A 999 3.89 5.72 -24.24
C GLN A 999 5.08 4.72 -24.22
N PRO A 1000 6.29 5.12 -24.66
CA PRO A 1000 7.48 4.28 -24.59
C PRO A 1000 7.85 3.91 -23.16
N SER A 1001 8.14 2.62 -22.90
CA SER A 1001 8.43 2.06 -21.58
C SER A 1001 9.47 2.88 -20.80
N VAL A 1002 9.14 3.36 -19.59
CA VAL A 1002 10.02 4.19 -18.78
C VAL A 1002 11.00 3.37 -17.90
N PRO A 1003 12.19 3.90 -17.54
CA PRO A 1003 13.14 3.19 -16.67
C PRO A 1003 12.67 3.09 -15.20
N THR A 1004 11.76 3.99 -14.81
CA THR A 1004 11.02 4.02 -13.55
C THR A 1004 10.14 2.77 -13.41
N GLN A 1005 10.15 2.12 -12.25
CA GLN A 1005 9.43 0.87 -11.98
C GLN A 1005 8.86 0.80 -10.55
N HIS A 1006 7.80 0.02 -10.35
CA HIS A 1006 7.15 -0.15 -9.05
C HIS A 1006 7.87 -1.15 -8.13
N PHE A 1007 7.90 -0.90 -6.81
CA PHE A 1007 8.17 -1.92 -5.80
C PHE A 1007 7.30 -1.71 -4.53
N SER A 1008 7.05 -2.77 -3.76
CA SER A 1008 6.20 -2.69 -2.54
C SER A 1008 6.98 -2.39 -1.25
N GLN A 1009 7.98 -3.20 -0.90
CA GLN A 1009 8.75 -3.02 0.34
C GLN A 1009 10.27 -3.24 0.21
N PHE A 1010 10.77 -3.81 -0.89
CA PHE A 1010 12.21 -3.85 -1.18
C PHE A 1010 12.53 -3.93 -2.68
N VAL A 1011 13.77 -3.55 -3.02
CA VAL A 1011 14.40 -3.79 -4.33
C VAL A 1011 15.87 -4.17 -4.14
N SER A 1012 16.39 -5.07 -4.98
CA SER A 1012 17.72 -5.66 -4.81
C SER A 1012 18.41 -6.07 -6.12
N MET A 1013 19.73 -5.99 -6.11
CA MET A 1013 20.61 -6.51 -7.16
C MET A 1013 21.63 -7.48 -6.56
N GLN A 1014 21.92 -8.56 -7.28
CA GLN A 1014 22.81 -9.65 -6.84
C GLN A 1014 23.52 -10.31 -8.01
N ASP A 1015 24.62 -11.00 -7.71
CA ASP A 1015 25.29 -11.94 -8.61
C ASP A 1015 25.24 -13.38 -8.04
N ARG A 1016 26.31 -14.17 -8.20
CA ARG A 1016 26.44 -15.54 -7.65
C ARG A 1016 27.03 -15.58 -6.22
N LEU A 1017 27.72 -14.53 -5.79
CA LEU A 1017 28.33 -14.42 -4.46
C LEU A 1017 27.38 -13.79 -3.44
N GLY A 1018 26.60 -12.82 -3.88
CA GLY A 1018 25.72 -12.05 -3.01
C GLY A 1018 25.17 -10.79 -3.65
N GLY A 1019 24.44 -10.00 -2.87
CA GLY A 1019 23.74 -8.81 -3.34
C GLY A 1019 23.56 -7.72 -2.31
N LEU A 1020 22.96 -6.63 -2.76
CA LEU A 1020 22.51 -5.51 -1.94
C LEU A 1020 21.00 -5.37 -2.12
N ALA A 1021 20.26 -5.32 -1.01
CA ALA A 1021 18.86 -4.94 -1.00
C ALA A 1021 18.69 -3.56 -0.32
N ALA A 1022 17.89 -2.71 -0.96
CA ALA A 1022 17.29 -1.55 -0.33
C ALA A 1022 15.88 -1.95 0.12
N ILE A 1023 15.62 -1.90 1.42
CA ILE A 1023 14.32 -2.18 2.03
C ILE A 1023 13.68 -0.84 2.36
N VAL A 1024 12.49 -0.56 1.84
CA VAL A 1024 11.86 0.76 1.87
C VAL A 1024 10.32 0.61 1.90
N PRO A 1025 9.71 0.29 3.06
CA PRO A 1025 8.25 0.30 3.19
C PRO A 1025 7.67 1.70 2.96
N GLY A 1026 6.47 1.78 2.37
CA GLY A 1026 5.79 3.05 2.07
C GLY A 1026 6.44 3.92 0.98
N SER A 1027 7.36 3.38 0.17
CA SER A 1027 7.88 4.03 -1.04
C SER A 1027 7.77 3.07 -2.21
N ASN A 1028 7.39 3.58 -3.38
CA ASN A 1028 6.96 2.73 -4.49
C ASN A 1028 7.73 2.92 -5.80
N GLU A 1029 8.64 3.89 -5.90
CA GLU A 1029 9.38 4.19 -7.13
C GLU A 1029 10.88 3.89 -7.03
N TYR A 1030 11.38 3.06 -7.95
CA TYR A 1030 12.82 2.89 -8.20
C TYR A 1030 13.20 3.01 -9.69
N GLU A 1031 14.48 3.27 -9.95
CA GLU A 1031 15.12 3.19 -11.26
C GLU A 1031 16.45 2.43 -11.13
N VAL A 1032 16.82 1.66 -12.16
CA VAL A 1032 18.18 1.11 -12.31
C VAL A 1032 18.92 1.90 -13.39
N ALA A 1033 20.10 2.41 -13.06
CA ALA A 1033 20.90 3.24 -13.95
C ALA A 1033 22.39 2.87 -13.85
N LYS A 1034 23.21 3.23 -14.85
CA LYS A 1034 24.67 3.06 -14.76
C LYS A 1034 25.26 4.02 -13.73
N THR A 1035 26.17 3.52 -12.89
CA THR A 1035 26.93 4.35 -11.93
C THR A 1035 27.76 5.42 -12.67
N ASP A 1036 27.69 6.67 -12.22
CA ASP A 1036 28.43 7.78 -12.86
C ASP A 1036 29.94 7.59 -12.74
N GLY A 1037 30.66 7.70 -13.86
CA GLY A 1037 32.12 7.66 -13.91
C GLY A 1037 32.77 6.33 -13.51
N LYS A 1038 31.99 5.26 -13.31
CA LYS A 1038 32.45 3.93 -12.89
C LYS A 1038 31.74 2.83 -13.68
N ASP A 1039 32.19 1.59 -13.51
CA ASP A 1039 31.41 0.41 -13.90
C ASP A 1039 30.56 -0.10 -12.75
N GLY A 1040 29.44 -0.75 -13.08
CA GLY A 1040 28.38 -1.11 -12.15
C GLY A 1040 27.07 -0.36 -12.40
N LEU A 1041 26.04 -0.76 -11.66
CA LEU A 1041 24.71 -0.17 -11.66
C LEU A 1041 24.35 0.38 -10.28
N ASP A 1042 23.59 1.48 -10.26
CA ASP A 1042 22.95 2.05 -9.08
C ASP A 1042 21.54 1.49 -8.93
N LEU A 1043 21.09 1.27 -7.69
CA LEU A 1043 19.66 1.39 -7.36
C LEU A 1043 19.39 2.86 -7.03
N ARG A 1044 18.40 3.49 -7.67
CA ARG A 1044 17.99 4.87 -7.37
C ARG A 1044 16.55 4.84 -6.86
N ILE A 1045 16.34 5.23 -5.61
CA ILE A 1045 15.01 5.27 -4.97
C ILE A 1045 14.55 6.72 -4.90
N THR A 1046 13.32 7.01 -5.35
CA THR A 1046 12.79 8.37 -5.30
C THR A 1046 12.27 8.70 -3.90
N MET A 1047 12.80 9.77 -3.33
CA MET A 1047 12.51 10.24 -1.98
C MET A 1047 11.34 11.23 -1.97
N LEU A 1048 11.29 12.08 -3.00
CA LEU A 1048 10.28 13.12 -3.22
C LEU A 1048 10.22 13.46 -4.73
N ARG A 1049 9.03 13.76 -5.24
CA ARG A 1049 8.80 14.31 -6.58
C ARG A 1049 7.79 15.46 -6.49
N ALA A 1050 8.13 16.60 -7.08
CA ALA A 1050 7.38 17.85 -7.07
C ALA A 1050 7.07 18.25 -8.52
N THR A 1051 5.81 18.55 -8.84
CA THR A 1051 5.40 18.90 -10.23
C THR A 1051 4.27 19.92 -10.38
N GLY A 1052 3.70 20.47 -9.31
CA GLY A 1052 2.71 21.57 -9.35
C GLY A 1052 1.39 21.37 -10.14
N TRP A 1053 1.19 20.24 -10.81
CA TRP A 1053 0.09 20.01 -11.76
C TRP A 1053 -0.54 18.63 -11.59
N LEU A 1054 -1.87 18.58 -11.71
CA LEU A 1054 -2.65 17.33 -11.82
C LEU A 1054 -2.26 16.59 -13.10
N SER A 1055 -2.48 17.26 -14.23
CA SER A 1055 -2.12 16.85 -15.58
C SER A 1055 -1.84 18.11 -16.38
N ARG A 1056 -0.97 18.04 -17.39
CA ARG A 1056 -0.67 19.16 -18.29
C ARG A 1056 -0.42 18.70 -19.73
N ASP A 1057 -0.39 19.68 -20.64
CA ASP A 1057 0.21 19.53 -21.97
C ASP A 1057 1.72 19.81 -21.91
N GLY A 1058 2.43 19.41 -22.97
CA GLY A 1058 3.62 20.15 -23.40
C GLY A 1058 4.97 19.54 -23.06
N PHE A 1059 5.04 18.28 -22.62
CA PHE A 1059 6.28 17.66 -22.15
C PHE A 1059 6.63 16.33 -22.85
N ALA A 1060 7.79 15.77 -22.53
CA ALA A 1060 8.48 14.79 -23.37
C ALA A 1060 8.01 13.33 -23.19
N SER A 1061 7.73 12.93 -21.95
CA SER A 1061 7.45 11.53 -21.59
C SER A 1061 6.06 11.02 -22.00
N ARG A 1062 5.13 11.92 -22.35
CA ARG A 1062 3.76 11.59 -22.78
C ARG A 1062 3.20 12.62 -23.78
N ARG A 1063 2.54 12.14 -24.85
CA ARG A 1063 2.09 12.95 -26.02
C ARG A 1063 0.67 13.51 -25.94
N ASN A 1064 -0.15 13.01 -25.03
CA ASN A 1064 -1.54 13.43 -24.80
C ASN A 1064 -1.72 13.71 -23.30
N ARG A 1065 -2.75 14.44 -22.89
CA ARG A 1065 -3.07 14.57 -21.46
C ARG A 1065 -3.44 13.21 -20.85
N ALA A 1066 -3.17 13.06 -19.55
CA ALA A 1066 -3.74 11.97 -18.75
C ALA A 1066 -5.10 12.40 -18.18
N GLY A 1067 -5.17 13.58 -17.57
CA GLY A 1067 -6.41 14.22 -17.10
C GLY A 1067 -6.56 15.68 -17.53
N PRO A 1068 -7.58 16.41 -17.04
CA PRO A 1068 -7.75 17.83 -17.29
C PRO A 1068 -6.52 18.66 -16.90
N CYS A 1069 -6.26 19.75 -17.64
CA CYS A 1069 -5.14 20.64 -17.30
C CYS A 1069 -5.52 21.50 -16.10
N TYR A 1070 -4.93 21.21 -14.93
CA TYR A 1070 -5.34 21.81 -13.66
C TYR A 1070 -4.14 21.97 -12.71
N PRO A 1071 -3.88 23.19 -12.17
CA PRO A 1071 -2.82 23.42 -11.18
C PRO A 1071 -3.11 22.71 -9.86
N ALA A 1072 -2.12 22.05 -9.30
CA ALA A 1072 -2.18 21.34 -8.03
C ALA A 1072 -0.93 21.68 -7.19
N PRO A 1073 -0.84 22.90 -6.63
CA PRO A 1073 0.36 23.35 -5.89
C PRO A 1073 0.75 22.45 -4.72
N GLY A 1074 -0.19 21.74 -4.08
CA GLY A 1074 0.13 20.73 -3.06
C GLY A 1074 0.96 19.56 -3.60
N ALA A 1075 0.93 19.30 -4.91
CA ALA A 1075 1.81 18.32 -5.56
C ALA A 1075 3.29 18.74 -5.57
N GLN A 1076 3.65 19.97 -5.21
CA GLN A 1076 5.04 20.38 -5.00
C GLN A 1076 5.67 19.77 -3.73
N CYS A 1077 4.87 19.19 -2.82
CA CYS A 1077 5.35 18.52 -1.61
C CYS A 1077 6.33 19.40 -0.78
N GLN A 1078 5.97 20.66 -0.59
CA GLN A 1078 6.74 21.66 0.15
C GLN A 1078 6.80 21.34 1.66
N GLY A 1079 7.89 21.73 2.33
CA GLY A 1079 8.09 21.51 3.75
C GLY A 1079 8.59 20.11 4.11
N GLN A 1080 8.12 19.56 5.23
CA GLN A 1080 8.69 18.34 5.82
C GLN A 1080 8.16 17.05 5.19
N SER A 1081 9.09 16.13 4.89
CA SER A 1081 8.79 14.76 4.46
C SER A 1081 9.72 13.78 5.19
N TRP A 1082 9.26 12.54 5.41
CA TRP A 1082 10.02 11.51 6.13
C TRP A 1082 10.02 10.18 5.36
N MET A 1083 11.06 9.36 5.51
CA MET A 1083 11.22 8.09 4.79
C MET A 1083 12.05 7.10 5.62
N ARG A 1084 11.48 5.95 5.99
CA ARG A 1084 12.17 4.88 6.73
C ARG A 1084 12.65 3.79 5.76
N TRP A 1085 13.93 3.45 5.82
CA TRP A 1085 14.58 2.50 4.91
C TRP A 1085 15.74 1.74 5.56
N GLY A 1086 16.30 0.77 4.84
CA GLY A 1086 17.46 0.02 5.29
C GLY A 1086 18.25 -0.59 4.14
N ILE A 1087 19.53 -0.85 4.40
CA ILE A 1087 20.47 -1.45 3.46
C ILE A 1087 20.91 -2.81 4.02
N LEU A 1088 20.61 -3.88 3.27
CA LEU A 1088 20.98 -5.25 3.61
C LEU A 1088 21.97 -5.81 2.56
N PRO A 1089 23.27 -5.89 2.87
CA PRO A 1089 24.19 -6.74 2.12
C PRO A 1089 23.95 -8.22 2.50
N TYR A 1090 23.91 -9.10 1.50
CA TYR A 1090 23.62 -10.51 1.68
C TYR A 1090 24.48 -11.44 0.83
N GLU A 1091 24.62 -12.69 1.28
CA GLU A 1091 25.34 -13.77 0.59
C GLU A 1091 24.37 -14.62 -0.25
N GLY A 1092 24.81 -15.10 -1.41
CA GLY A 1092 24.01 -15.94 -2.30
C GLY A 1092 22.83 -15.22 -2.98
N MET A 1093 21.71 -15.95 -3.13
CA MET A 1093 20.49 -15.49 -3.80
C MET A 1093 19.47 -14.96 -2.78
N TRP A 1094 18.65 -13.96 -3.17
CA TRP A 1094 17.74 -13.24 -2.26
C TRP A 1094 16.81 -14.14 -1.43
N ALA A 1095 16.33 -15.26 -1.98
CA ALA A 1095 15.37 -16.14 -1.32
C ALA A 1095 16.05 -16.98 -0.22
N GLN A 1096 17.21 -17.57 -0.52
CA GLN A 1096 18.05 -18.29 0.42
C GLN A 1096 18.64 -17.37 1.50
N ALA A 1097 18.89 -16.11 1.15
CA ALA A 1097 19.30 -15.06 2.09
C ALA A 1097 18.14 -14.51 2.96
N GLY A 1098 16.89 -14.89 2.69
CA GLY A 1098 15.71 -14.41 3.41
C GLY A 1098 15.48 -12.90 3.26
N VAL A 1099 15.81 -12.30 2.10
CA VAL A 1099 15.65 -10.84 1.88
C VAL A 1099 14.18 -10.41 2.00
N HIS A 1100 13.24 -11.25 1.58
CA HIS A 1100 11.80 -11.04 1.74
C HIS A 1100 11.38 -11.16 3.22
N GLU A 1101 11.87 -12.16 3.95
CA GLU A 1101 11.67 -12.29 5.42
C GLU A 1101 12.27 -11.08 6.17
N ALA A 1102 13.42 -10.55 5.74
CA ALA A 1102 14.06 -9.39 6.34
C ALA A 1102 13.33 -8.08 6.03
N ALA A 1103 12.81 -7.93 4.80
CA ALA A 1103 12.00 -6.78 4.42
C ALA A 1103 10.69 -6.72 5.22
N GLU A 1104 10.02 -7.85 5.37
CA GLU A 1104 8.79 -7.93 6.16
C GLU A 1104 9.05 -7.71 7.66
N LYS A 1105 10.15 -8.23 8.21
CA LYS A 1105 10.59 -7.93 9.60
C LYS A 1105 10.86 -6.46 9.86
N PHE A 1106 11.39 -5.73 8.88
CA PHE A 1106 11.67 -4.31 9.02
C PHE A 1106 10.40 -3.46 8.89
N ALA A 1107 9.50 -3.83 7.99
CA ALA A 1107 8.26 -3.11 7.74
C ALA A 1107 7.19 -3.36 8.82
N ALA A 1108 7.11 -4.57 9.36
CA ALA A 1108 6.08 -4.94 10.33
C ALA A 1108 6.30 -4.31 11.72
N ASN A 1109 5.19 -3.87 12.32
CA ASN A 1109 5.19 -3.12 13.57
C ASN A 1109 4.87 -4.02 14.78
N ALA A 1110 5.91 -4.65 15.36
CA ALA A 1110 5.80 -5.18 16.72
C ALA A 1110 5.48 -4.04 17.71
N THR A 1111 4.76 -4.33 18.80
CA THR A 1111 4.23 -3.29 19.70
C THR A 1111 4.31 -3.65 21.19
N LEU A 1112 4.44 -2.61 22.02
CA LEU A 1112 4.30 -2.65 23.47
C LEU A 1112 2.92 -2.06 23.83
N LEU A 1113 2.16 -2.75 24.68
CA LEU A 1113 0.81 -2.37 25.11
C LEU A 1113 0.74 -2.33 26.64
N PRO A 1114 0.19 -1.28 27.28
CA PRO A 1114 -0.09 -1.29 28.72
C PRO A 1114 -1.04 -2.42 29.08
N ALA A 1115 -0.66 -3.29 30.03
CA ALA A 1115 -1.48 -4.45 30.41
C ALA A 1115 -2.25 -4.23 31.72
N HIS A 1116 -2.74 -3.02 31.95
CA HIS A 1116 -3.45 -2.63 33.17
C HIS A 1116 -4.66 -1.75 32.86
N GLY A 1117 -5.53 -1.57 33.86
CA GLY A 1117 -6.68 -0.66 33.75
C GLY A 1117 -6.27 0.81 33.62
N LYS A 1118 -7.26 1.70 33.57
CA LYS A 1118 -7.09 3.16 33.54
C LYS A 1118 -7.19 3.73 34.98
N PRO A 1119 -6.52 4.85 35.32
CA PRO A 1119 -6.46 5.37 36.68
C PRO A 1119 -7.82 5.83 37.20
N GLN A 1120 -8.06 5.71 38.50
CA GLN A 1120 -9.20 6.31 39.18
C GLN A 1120 -8.93 7.80 39.50
N LEU A 1121 -9.96 8.55 39.91
CA LEU A 1121 -9.90 10.01 40.20
C LEU A 1121 -8.80 10.48 41.18
N ASN A 1122 -8.19 9.55 41.91
CA ASN A 1122 -7.12 9.78 42.88
C ASN A 1122 -5.73 9.31 42.38
N GLY A 1123 -5.60 8.91 41.11
CA GLY A 1123 -4.37 8.37 40.52
C GLY A 1123 -4.10 6.88 40.81
N PHE A 1124 -5.03 6.18 41.48
CA PHE A 1124 -4.89 4.77 41.81
C PHE A 1124 -5.43 3.89 40.69
N PHE A 1125 -4.73 2.80 40.38
CA PHE A 1125 -5.17 1.77 39.44
C PHE A 1125 -5.67 0.54 40.21
N ASP A 1126 -6.78 -0.04 39.76
CA ASP A 1126 -7.24 -1.36 40.20
C ASP A 1126 -6.13 -2.42 39.99
N ASP A 1127 -6.06 -3.44 40.85
CA ASP A 1127 -4.91 -4.37 40.90
C ASP A 1127 -4.68 -5.08 39.54
N PRO A 1128 -3.60 -4.75 38.82
CA PRO A 1128 -3.38 -5.26 37.47
C PRO A 1128 -2.72 -6.64 37.45
N LEU A 1129 -2.31 -7.18 38.61
CA LEU A 1129 -1.62 -8.48 38.72
C LEU A 1129 -2.61 -9.66 38.70
N SER A 1130 -3.58 -9.61 37.79
CA SER A 1130 -4.59 -10.64 37.54
C SER A 1130 -3.96 -12.00 37.27
N LYS A 1131 -4.57 -13.07 37.78
CA LYS A 1131 -4.14 -14.45 37.49
C LYS A 1131 -4.66 -14.97 36.14
N GLY A 1132 -5.59 -14.26 35.51
CA GLY A 1132 -6.20 -14.62 34.23
C GLY A 1132 -6.88 -15.99 34.20
N ILE A 1133 -7.12 -16.46 32.97
CA ILE A 1133 -7.57 -17.83 32.65
C ILE A 1133 -6.69 -18.50 31.57
N ARG A 1134 -5.77 -17.75 30.94
CA ARG A 1134 -4.77 -18.21 29.97
C ARG A 1134 -3.35 -18.15 30.56
N GLY A 1135 -2.35 -18.51 29.76
CA GLY A 1135 -0.94 -18.49 30.16
C GLY A 1135 -0.33 -17.09 30.23
N ARG A 1136 0.99 -17.02 30.01
CA ARG A 1136 1.80 -15.78 29.95
C ARG A 1136 2.29 -15.43 28.54
N SER A 1137 1.92 -16.24 27.55
CA SER A 1137 2.31 -16.14 26.15
C SER A 1137 1.25 -16.81 25.29
N ALA A 1138 0.95 -16.28 24.11
CA ALA A 1138 0.21 -16.98 23.07
C ALA A 1138 0.53 -16.44 21.67
N ALA A 1139 0.85 -17.33 20.73
CA ALA A 1139 0.96 -17.00 19.31
C ALA A 1139 -0.32 -17.33 18.54
N PRO A 1140 -0.94 -16.35 17.84
CA PRO A 1140 -1.99 -16.63 16.88
C PRO A 1140 -1.54 -17.58 15.76
N VAL A 1141 -0.30 -17.42 15.30
CA VAL A 1141 0.34 -18.23 14.24
C VAL A 1141 1.84 -18.38 14.53
N ARG A 1142 2.40 -19.56 14.26
CA ARG A 1142 3.85 -19.80 14.09
C ARG A 1142 4.10 -20.63 12.83
N PHE A 1143 5.21 -20.39 12.14
CA PHE A 1143 5.70 -21.27 11.07
C PHE A 1143 6.89 -22.10 11.56
N VAL A 1144 6.75 -23.42 11.58
CA VAL A 1144 7.81 -24.38 11.92
C VAL A 1144 8.24 -25.08 10.65
N GLY A 1145 9.53 -24.97 10.30
CA GLY A 1145 10.08 -25.53 9.08
C GLY A 1145 11.39 -24.86 8.65
N GLU A 1146 12.08 -25.52 7.72
CA GLU A 1146 13.34 -25.07 7.13
C GLU A 1146 13.13 -24.43 5.75
N GLY A 1147 14.21 -23.95 5.13
CA GLY A 1147 14.19 -23.27 3.83
C GLY A 1147 13.66 -21.83 3.87
N PRO A 1148 13.60 -21.15 2.71
CA PRO A 1148 12.98 -19.83 2.57
C PRO A 1148 11.50 -19.89 2.95
N ARG A 1149 11.07 -19.10 3.93
CA ARG A 1149 9.70 -19.19 4.43
C ARG A 1149 8.71 -18.41 3.56
N PRO A 1150 7.43 -18.84 3.52
CA PRO A 1150 6.34 -17.98 3.08
C PRO A 1150 6.13 -16.82 4.06
N LEU A 1151 5.38 -15.82 3.64
CA LEU A 1151 4.99 -14.67 4.44
C LEU A 1151 3.50 -14.77 4.82
N LEU A 1152 3.19 -14.49 6.09
CA LEU A 1152 1.83 -14.27 6.57
C LEU A 1152 1.39 -12.88 6.10
N SER A 1153 0.21 -12.77 5.46
CA SER A 1153 -0.36 -11.48 5.03
C SER A 1153 -1.58 -11.07 5.85
N ALA A 1154 -2.31 -12.03 6.43
CA ALA A 1154 -3.40 -11.77 7.35
C ALA A 1154 -3.46 -12.81 8.48
N CYS A 1155 -3.86 -12.37 9.67
CA CYS A 1155 -4.29 -13.20 10.78
C CYS A 1155 -5.40 -12.46 11.52
N LYS A 1156 -6.67 -12.75 11.19
CA LYS A 1156 -7.83 -11.95 11.62
C LYS A 1156 -9.05 -12.80 12.01
N PRO A 1157 -10.07 -12.25 12.70
CA PRO A 1157 -11.37 -12.89 12.79
C PRO A 1157 -11.99 -13.12 11.39
N ALA A 1158 -12.74 -14.22 11.23
CA ALA A 1158 -13.55 -14.43 10.02
C ALA A 1158 -14.62 -13.34 9.85
N GLU A 1159 -15.01 -13.03 8.60
CA GLU A 1159 -16.04 -12.01 8.28
C GLU A 1159 -17.44 -12.35 8.84
N ASP A 1160 -17.77 -13.64 8.95
CA ASP A 1160 -19.00 -14.12 9.62
C ASP A 1160 -18.83 -14.28 11.15
N GLY A 1161 -17.62 -14.01 11.66
CA GLY A 1161 -17.27 -14.13 13.06
C GLY A 1161 -17.06 -15.56 13.60
N ASP A 1162 -17.15 -16.60 12.77
CA ASP A 1162 -17.01 -17.98 13.20
C ASP A 1162 -15.60 -18.53 12.86
N GLY A 1163 -14.62 -18.08 13.65
CA GLY A 1163 -13.23 -18.56 13.61
C GLY A 1163 -12.17 -17.48 13.40
N THR A 1164 -10.94 -17.93 13.19
CA THR A 1164 -9.76 -17.14 12.78
C THR A 1164 -9.38 -17.53 11.35
N VAL A 1165 -9.06 -16.54 10.54
CA VAL A 1165 -8.58 -16.69 9.15
C VAL A 1165 -7.12 -16.25 9.08
N VAL A 1166 -6.31 -17.08 8.42
CA VAL A 1166 -4.90 -16.81 8.14
C VAL A 1166 -4.64 -16.91 6.64
N ARG A 1167 -3.98 -15.89 6.07
CA ARG A 1167 -3.60 -15.86 4.65
C ARG A 1167 -2.08 -15.83 4.53
N ILE A 1168 -1.55 -16.68 3.65
CA ILE A 1168 -0.13 -17.00 3.56
C ILE A 1168 0.25 -17.04 2.08
N HIS A 1169 1.39 -16.46 1.71
CA HIS A 1169 1.91 -16.53 0.33
C HIS A 1169 3.39 -16.90 0.30
N ASN A 1170 3.79 -17.68 -0.70
CA ASN A 1170 5.17 -18.09 -0.93
C ASN A 1170 5.74 -17.34 -2.16
N PRO A 1171 6.45 -16.20 -1.98
CA PRO A 1171 6.97 -15.41 -3.12
C PRO A 1171 8.16 -16.08 -3.83
N THR A 1172 8.60 -17.26 -3.40
CA THR A 1172 9.82 -17.91 -3.87
C THR A 1172 9.57 -18.88 -5.02
N LYS A 1173 10.65 -19.44 -5.59
CA LYS A 1173 10.61 -20.48 -6.65
C LYS A 1173 10.71 -21.91 -6.09
N HIS A 1174 10.56 -22.07 -4.79
CA HIS A 1174 10.67 -23.36 -4.11
C HIS A 1174 9.37 -23.63 -3.36
N GLU A 1175 8.95 -24.89 -3.31
CA GLU A 1175 7.91 -25.30 -2.37
C GLU A 1175 8.43 -25.17 -0.94
N TRP A 1176 7.58 -24.67 -0.03
CA TRP A 1176 7.86 -24.69 1.41
C TRP A 1176 6.97 -25.74 2.08
N THR A 1177 7.60 -26.80 2.59
CA THR A 1177 6.93 -27.83 3.41
C THR A 1177 7.28 -27.59 4.88
N GLY A 1178 6.27 -27.56 5.73
CA GLY A 1178 6.44 -27.29 7.16
C GLY A 1178 5.13 -27.44 7.90
N ARG A 1179 5.01 -26.74 9.02
CA ARG A 1179 3.85 -26.81 9.93
C ARG A 1179 3.42 -25.42 10.35
N ILE A 1180 2.11 -25.21 10.40
CA ILE A 1180 1.49 -24.03 10.99
C ILE A 1180 0.99 -24.41 12.37
N GLU A 1181 1.41 -23.69 13.40
CA GLU A 1181 0.97 -23.90 14.79
C GLU A 1181 0.22 -22.69 15.33
N THR A 1182 -0.60 -22.88 16.36
CA THR A 1182 -1.33 -21.83 17.07
C THR A 1182 -1.44 -22.13 18.57
N ASP A 1183 -1.50 -21.09 19.41
CA ASP A 1183 -1.92 -21.18 20.83
C ASP A 1183 -3.38 -20.70 21.03
N LEU A 1184 -4.11 -20.45 19.93
CA LEU A 1184 -5.55 -20.28 19.94
C LEU A 1184 -6.23 -21.66 19.96
N PRO A 1185 -7.54 -21.75 20.26
CA PRO A 1185 -8.26 -23.01 20.13
C PRO A 1185 -8.18 -23.55 18.69
N LEU A 1186 -8.09 -24.87 18.57
CA LEU A 1186 -8.01 -25.60 17.31
C LEU A 1186 -8.75 -26.93 17.44
N PHE A 1187 -9.97 -26.95 16.91
CA PHE A 1187 -10.91 -28.08 16.84
C PHE A 1187 -11.21 -28.48 15.39
N GLU A 1188 -11.19 -27.53 14.46
CA GLU A 1188 -11.27 -27.75 13.02
C GLU A 1188 -10.40 -26.74 12.26
N CYS A 1189 -9.86 -27.14 11.11
CA CYS A 1189 -9.18 -26.26 10.16
C CYS A 1189 -9.59 -26.64 8.73
N ASN A 1190 -9.80 -25.63 7.89
CA ASN A 1190 -10.18 -25.80 6.48
C ASN A 1190 -9.36 -24.83 5.62
N GLU A 1191 -8.96 -25.30 4.43
CA GLU A 1191 -8.55 -24.45 3.32
C GLU A 1191 -9.80 -23.72 2.78
N CYS A 1192 -9.69 -22.40 2.59
CA CYS A 1192 -10.77 -21.54 2.11
C CYS A 1192 -10.32 -20.62 0.97
N ASP A 1193 -11.28 -20.07 0.25
CA ASP A 1193 -11.02 -19.05 -0.77
C ASP A 1193 -10.68 -17.68 -0.13
N MET A 1194 -10.46 -16.65 -0.95
CA MET A 1194 -10.12 -15.33 -0.45
C MET A 1194 -11.30 -14.55 0.12
N LEU A 1195 -12.53 -14.95 -0.19
CA LEU A 1195 -13.79 -14.50 0.43
C LEU A 1195 -14.14 -15.30 1.71
N GLU A 1196 -13.22 -16.15 2.18
CA GLU A 1196 -13.31 -16.96 3.40
C GLU A 1196 -14.37 -18.08 3.36
N ILE A 1197 -14.82 -18.44 2.16
CA ILE A 1197 -15.75 -19.55 1.92
C ILE A 1197 -15.01 -20.87 2.15
N ILE A 1198 -15.53 -21.67 3.08
CA ILE A 1198 -14.92 -22.94 3.52
C ILE A 1198 -14.91 -23.95 2.37
N GLY A 1199 -13.72 -24.44 2.01
CA GLY A 1199 -13.50 -25.43 0.98
C GLY A 1199 -13.20 -26.81 1.55
N LYS A 1200 -11.90 -27.12 1.72
CA LYS A 1200 -11.40 -28.48 2.01
C LYS A 1200 -10.91 -28.56 3.46
N ALA A 1201 -11.40 -29.54 4.22
CA ALA A 1201 -10.90 -29.83 5.56
C ALA A 1201 -9.41 -30.23 5.55
N VAL A 1202 -8.68 -29.82 6.58
CA VAL A 1202 -7.25 -30.07 6.79
C VAL A 1202 -7.07 -30.94 8.03
N ASP A 1203 -6.21 -31.96 7.94
CA ASP A 1203 -5.91 -32.85 9.06
C ASP A 1203 -5.10 -32.12 10.14
N ILE A 1204 -5.75 -31.81 11.27
CA ILE A 1204 -5.11 -31.18 12.44
C ILE A 1204 -4.48 -32.22 13.37
N THR A 1205 -3.37 -31.84 13.99
CA THR A 1205 -2.63 -32.61 15.02
C THR A 1205 -2.10 -31.63 16.05
N ASP A 1206 -1.83 -32.03 17.29
CA ASP A 1206 -1.04 -31.29 18.30
C ASP A 1206 -0.87 -29.77 18.08
N GLN A 1207 -1.96 -29.01 18.27
CA GLN A 1207 -2.06 -27.54 18.16
C GLN A 1207 -1.55 -26.92 16.82
N GLY A 1208 -1.67 -27.65 15.71
CA GLY A 1208 -1.34 -27.16 14.38
C GLY A 1208 -1.79 -28.08 13.24
N TRP A 1209 -1.27 -27.82 12.05
CA TRP A 1209 -1.41 -28.67 10.88
C TRP A 1209 -0.17 -28.60 10.00
N ASP A 1210 0.18 -29.73 9.38
CA ASP A 1210 1.28 -29.80 8.43
C ASP A 1210 0.81 -29.35 7.05
N VAL A 1211 1.67 -28.64 6.32
CA VAL A 1211 1.31 -27.96 5.08
C VAL A 1211 2.48 -27.98 4.08
N SER A 1212 2.14 -28.02 2.80
CA SER A 1212 3.08 -27.73 1.72
C SER A 1212 2.54 -26.59 0.89
N ILE A 1213 3.27 -25.48 0.83
CA ILE A 1213 2.89 -24.26 0.10
C ILE A 1213 3.79 -24.15 -1.12
N GLY A 1214 3.23 -24.48 -2.29
CA GLY A 1214 3.93 -24.49 -3.56
C GLY A 1214 4.57 -23.14 -3.93
N SER A 1215 5.52 -23.18 -4.85
CA SER A 1215 6.15 -22.00 -5.46
C SER A 1215 5.08 -20.98 -5.91
N LYS A 1216 5.24 -19.70 -5.54
CA LYS A 1216 4.37 -18.57 -5.94
C LYS A 1216 2.89 -18.66 -5.50
N LYS A 1217 2.50 -19.67 -4.72
CA LYS A 1217 1.13 -19.85 -4.21
C LYS A 1217 0.72 -18.77 -3.21
N ILE A 1218 -0.58 -18.45 -3.22
CA ILE A 1218 -1.32 -17.81 -2.12
C ILE A 1218 -2.31 -18.86 -1.60
N VAL A 1219 -2.38 -19.04 -0.28
CA VAL A 1219 -3.31 -19.97 0.38
C VAL A 1219 -4.00 -19.30 1.56
N THR A 1220 -5.23 -19.74 1.87
CA THR A 1220 -6.01 -19.25 2.99
C THR A 1220 -6.49 -20.43 3.83
N PHE A 1221 -6.37 -20.32 5.16
CA PHE A 1221 -6.93 -21.28 6.10
C PHE A 1221 -7.86 -20.59 7.08
N ARG A 1222 -8.93 -21.28 7.46
CA ARG A 1222 -9.90 -20.87 8.47
C ARG A 1222 -10.02 -21.95 9.53
N PHE A 1223 -9.83 -21.59 10.80
CA PHE A 1223 -9.82 -22.52 11.94
C PHE A 1223 -10.57 -21.96 13.16
N LYS A 1224 -10.91 -22.84 14.11
CA LYS A 1224 -11.74 -22.53 15.30
C LYS A 1224 -11.30 -23.32 16.52
#